data_AF-Q4Q969-F1
#
_entry.id   AF-Q4Q969-F1
#
_cell.length_a   1.000
_cell.length_b   1.000
_cell.length_c   1.000
_cell.angle_alpha   90.00
_cell.angle_beta   90.00
_cell.angle_gamma   90.00
#
_symmetry.space_group_name_H-M   'P 1'
#
loop_
_entity.id
_entity.type
_entity.pdbx_description
1 polymer ?
#
loop_
_entity_poly.entity_id
_entity_poly.type
_entity_poly.pdbx_seq_one_letter_code
_entity_poly.pdbx_strand_id
1 'polypeptide(L)'
;MQVSLHNTVKTYNLTAGKSLPEWLSERRKNKRASAGQENRVELLHDLEFPHCARCIFRCANGTHLFAAGDYPYRLKCFDVNDLSMKFSFNADMNILSGVCLSPDYRKFALRGEGRQITIHHTSAIIDRVRVPHLQRSLAYNQFQADLLSAGVSPEVHRINLETGSFVESYQTSSADGVNHVEVFGRHGPVSGVVLTAGCDGAIEAWDSRVGAAVARVQVAGSGSSSGIDEPCEVRHIATEESGGLLFTCGLESGEVLLYDVRLQKPLLVKDHMNSLPIVKTYFFHGKSTATGEASFVLSADTRSLKVWNKHDGSNFTTIDAPADITDFTLFKSQHNMVAPYESDDSGVVALCCDVPRVQVHFIPQLGAAPRWASFLEVMTEELEEKETTTVYDDFTFISKDEMNALGIAAEDLAGGKVRPVMHGAFIENGLYRELRAVVDPTAFNNYVASKAKERQSKRWADRISRFHRSKENDEDADDAQAGGDAAAAATCNSALATAKADPRFTRAFDRTACGAASSFALDRRNPEYAKLLQTIDERRAKASARRERYEAEMFSVVPDVGGEDDAESCEDGGDRAAQRQIGRSSATAAAAAEMDKDEDARHHLHGVQSSGRTKRRAPPQQKAAVSAKMSERDSAKSVKGAVGSAAKQVTMFEVSGQNTDVFLRNDKQVHAIRKKSRAEKLTLGERLKLAASVR
;
A
#
# COMPACT_ATOMS: atom_id res chain seq x y z
N MET A 1 -7.84 -4.76 -0.87
CA MET A 1 -8.91 -4.66 -1.88
C MET A 1 -10.20 -5.10 -1.22
N GLN A 2 -11.28 -4.33 -1.32
CA GLN A 2 -12.60 -4.70 -0.78
C GLN A 2 -13.53 -5.00 -1.94
N VAL A 3 -14.20 -6.16 -1.89
CA VAL A 3 -15.22 -6.54 -2.88
C VAL A 3 -16.58 -6.04 -2.41
N SER A 4 -17.35 -5.52 -3.35
CA SER A 4 -18.78 -5.21 -3.20
C SER A 4 -19.51 -5.84 -4.37
N LEU A 5 -20.70 -6.39 -4.13
CA LEU A 5 -21.49 -7.08 -5.16
C LEU A 5 -22.85 -6.39 -5.26
N HIS A 6 -23.11 -5.77 -6.41
CA HIS A 6 -24.35 -5.06 -6.70
C HIS A 6 -24.88 -5.55 -8.04
N ASN A 7 -26.17 -5.89 -8.12
CA ASN A 7 -26.82 -6.40 -9.34
C ASN A 7 -26.05 -7.54 -10.03
N THR A 8 -25.50 -8.49 -9.26
CA THR A 8 -24.66 -9.62 -9.72
C THR A 8 -23.29 -9.26 -10.32
N VAL A 9 -22.96 -7.97 -10.40
CA VAL A 9 -21.64 -7.48 -10.83
C VAL A 9 -20.75 -7.27 -9.61
N LYS A 10 -19.50 -7.76 -9.67
CA LYS A 10 -18.48 -7.49 -8.66
C LYS A 10 -17.80 -6.14 -8.94
N THR A 11 -17.79 -5.25 -7.94
CA THR A 11 -17.07 -3.97 -7.95
C THR A 11 -15.99 -3.99 -6.87
N TYR A 12 -14.75 -3.70 -7.27
CA TYR A 12 -13.57 -3.86 -6.44
C TYR A 12 -12.97 -2.52 -6.04
N ASN A 13 -13.05 -2.15 -4.76
CA ASN A 13 -12.38 -0.97 -4.22
C ASN A 13 -10.91 -1.30 -3.89
N LEU A 14 -9.99 -0.77 -4.70
CA LEU A 14 -8.54 -0.97 -4.54
C LEU A 14 -8.04 -0.23 -3.29
N THR A 15 -8.51 1.00 -3.14
CA THR A 15 -8.13 1.98 -2.11
C THR A 15 -8.75 1.76 -0.73
N ALA A 16 -9.57 0.72 -0.56
CA ALA A 16 -10.23 0.40 0.70
C ALA A 16 -9.22 0.12 1.83
N GLY A 17 -9.27 0.95 2.87
CA GLY A 17 -8.45 0.82 4.07
C GLY A 17 -8.44 2.10 4.90
N LYS A 18 -8.11 1.97 6.19
CA LYS A 18 -7.95 3.15 7.07
C LYS A 18 -6.75 3.97 6.60
N SER A 19 -6.96 5.26 6.36
CA SER A 19 -5.87 6.22 6.16
C SER A 19 -5.08 6.35 7.47
N LEU A 20 -3.75 6.36 7.37
CA LEU A 20 -2.88 6.57 8.52
C LEU A 20 -2.52 8.06 8.57
N PRO A 21 -2.79 8.77 9.68
CA PRO A 21 -2.67 10.23 9.72
C PRO A 21 -1.23 10.69 9.44
N GLU A 22 -1.08 11.84 8.79
CA GLU A 22 0.20 12.34 8.26
C GLU A 22 1.30 12.44 9.34
N TRP A 23 0.95 12.92 10.53
CA TRP A 23 1.87 13.10 11.66
C TRP A 23 2.48 11.79 12.19
N LEU A 24 1.89 10.62 11.88
CA LEU A 24 2.47 9.35 12.28
C LEU A 24 3.73 9.10 11.45
N SER A 25 4.90 9.06 12.10
CA SER A 25 6.16 8.85 11.39
C SER A 25 6.12 7.57 10.55
N GLU A 26 6.72 7.60 9.37
CA GLU A 26 6.68 6.51 8.39
C GLU A 26 7.12 5.16 8.97
N ARG A 27 8.10 5.16 9.89
CA ARG A 27 8.50 3.96 10.66
C ARG A 27 7.41 3.42 11.59
N ARG A 28 6.56 4.28 12.17
CA ARG A 28 5.38 3.89 12.95
C ARG A 28 4.20 3.53 12.05
N LYS A 29 4.02 4.19 10.89
CA LYS A 29 3.07 3.79 9.84
C LYS A 29 3.36 2.36 9.39
N ASN A 30 4.59 2.07 8.97
CA ASN A 30 4.99 0.75 8.47
C ASN A 30 4.85 -0.37 9.53
N LYS A 31 5.09 -0.05 10.82
CA LYS A 31 4.86 -0.98 11.94
C LYS A 31 3.39 -1.23 12.27
N ARG A 32 2.49 -0.28 12.00
CA ARG A 32 1.03 -0.46 12.19
C ARG A 32 0.38 -1.05 10.93
N ALA A 33 0.92 -0.74 9.76
CA ALA A 33 0.56 -1.33 8.48
C ALA A 33 0.78 -2.85 8.47
N SER A 34 1.91 -3.34 8.99
CA SER A 34 2.24 -4.78 8.98
C SER A 34 1.23 -5.71 9.68
N ALA A 35 0.23 -5.19 10.39
CA ALA A 35 -0.86 -5.97 10.98
C ALA A 35 -2.11 -6.15 10.07
N GLY A 36 -2.14 -5.54 8.88
CA GLY A 36 -3.30 -5.64 7.97
C GLY A 36 -3.07 -5.13 6.53
N GLN A 37 -1.82 -4.95 6.12
CA GLN A 37 -1.44 -4.34 4.84
C GLN A 37 -1.04 -5.39 3.77
N GLU A 38 -1.00 -6.69 4.10
CA GLU A 38 -0.59 -7.75 3.15
C GLU A 38 -1.48 -7.80 1.90
N ASN A 39 -2.76 -7.44 2.03
CA ASN A 39 -3.75 -7.41 0.93
C ASN A 39 -4.12 -5.99 0.45
N ARG A 40 -3.26 -4.99 0.71
CA ARG A 40 -3.47 -3.59 0.29
C ARG A 40 -2.78 -3.31 -1.04
N VAL A 41 -3.58 -3.08 -2.08
CA VAL A 41 -3.13 -2.66 -3.41
C VAL A 41 -3.28 -1.16 -3.51
N GLU A 42 -2.20 -0.44 -3.78
CA GLU A 42 -2.25 0.98 -4.16
C GLU A 42 -1.90 1.09 -5.65
N LEU A 43 -2.87 1.52 -6.47
CA LEU A 43 -2.69 1.55 -7.92
C LEU A 43 -1.75 2.67 -8.37
N LEU A 44 -1.95 3.88 -7.83
CA LEU A 44 -1.05 5.02 -8.01
C LEU A 44 -0.46 5.39 -6.65
N HIS A 45 0.86 5.51 -6.59
CA HIS A 45 1.56 5.85 -5.36
C HIS A 45 1.30 7.30 -4.94
N ASP A 46 1.04 7.52 -3.65
CA ASP A 46 0.74 8.83 -3.04
C ASP A 46 -0.47 9.56 -3.68
N LEU A 47 -1.49 8.80 -4.09
CA LEU A 47 -2.82 9.31 -4.47
C LEU A 47 -3.67 9.70 -3.23
N GLU A 48 -3.06 10.45 -2.31
CA GLU A 48 -3.71 11.00 -1.11
C GLU A 48 -3.40 12.48 -0.89
N PHE A 49 -4.30 13.18 -0.22
CA PHE A 49 -4.22 14.58 0.19
C PHE A 49 -4.46 14.68 1.71
N PRO A 50 -3.91 15.67 2.43
CA PRO A 50 -4.01 15.68 3.89
C PRO A 50 -5.45 15.82 4.42
N HIS A 51 -6.30 16.56 3.70
CA HIS A 51 -7.70 16.79 4.07
C HIS A 51 -8.67 15.98 3.18
N CYS A 52 -8.90 16.43 1.95
CA CYS A 52 -9.76 15.76 0.98
C CYS A 52 -9.32 16.04 -0.48
N ALA A 53 -9.82 15.23 -1.41
CA ALA A 53 -9.65 15.42 -2.85
C ALA A 53 -10.90 16.10 -3.45
N ARG A 54 -10.70 17.19 -4.18
CA ARG A 54 -11.79 18.08 -4.62
C ARG A 54 -12.13 17.98 -6.11
N CYS A 55 -11.12 17.76 -6.95
CA CYS A 55 -11.27 17.69 -8.41
C CYS A 55 -10.27 16.68 -9.00
N ILE A 56 -10.69 15.99 -10.06
CA ILE A 56 -9.89 15.03 -10.80
C ILE A 56 -10.16 15.15 -12.31
N PHE A 57 -9.11 15.31 -13.10
CA PHE A 57 -9.21 15.37 -14.56
C PHE A 57 -8.02 14.69 -15.22
N ARG A 58 -8.25 14.06 -16.38
CA ARG A 58 -7.21 13.37 -17.15
C ARG A 58 -6.87 14.10 -18.44
N CYS A 59 -5.66 13.86 -18.93
CA CYS A 59 -5.29 14.21 -20.31
C CYS A 59 -6.10 13.40 -21.33
N ALA A 60 -6.22 13.94 -22.56
CA ALA A 60 -6.88 13.25 -23.67
C ALA A 60 -6.21 11.89 -23.94
N ASN A 61 -4.87 11.89 -24.02
CA ASN A 61 -4.01 10.71 -24.24
C ASN A 61 -4.11 9.65 -23.12
N GLY A 62 -4.80 9.95 -22.01
CA GLY A 62 -4.90 9.09 -20.83
C GLY A 62 -3.60 8.86 -20.06
N THR A 63 -2.46 9.38 -20.52
CA THR A 63 -1.10 9.16 -19.96
C THR A 63 -0.88 9.79 -18.59
N HIS A 64 -1.61 10.86 -18.29
CA HIS A 64 -1.45 11.64 -17.06
C HIS A 64 -2.80 11.92 -16.43
N LEU A 65 -2.80 11.89 -15.11
CA LEU A 65 -3.94 12.19 -14.25
C LEU A 65 -3.58 13.38 -13.37
N PHE A 66 -4.47 14.36 -13.29
CA PHE A 66 -4.39 15.47 -12.35
C PHE A 66 -5.43 15.26 -11.26
N ALA A 67 -5.01 15.43 -10.01
CA ALA A 67 -5.93 15.51 -8.87
C ALA A 67 -5.57 16.74 -8.02
N ALA A 68 -6.60 17.44 -7.54
CA ALA A 68 -6.48 18.59 -6.66
C ALA A 68 -7.00 18.24 -5.26
N GLY A 69 -6.24 18.65 -4.23
CA GLY A 69 -6.65 18.56 -2.83
C GLY A 69 -6.87 19.92 -2.21
N ASP A 70 -7.74 19.94 -1.19
CA ASP A 70 -8.20 21.16 -0.53
C ASP A 70 -7.13 21.77 0.37
N TYR A 71 -6.83 21.24 1.56
CA TYR A 71 -5.77 21.80 2.42
C TYR A 71 -4.49 20.96 2.50
N PRO A 72 -3.29 21.57 2.32
CA PRO A 72 -3.06 22.85 1.64
C PRO A 72 -3.33 22.73 0.13
N TYR A 73 -3.79 23.80 -0.52
CA TYR A 73 -4.20 23.79 -1.93
C TYR A 73 -3.07 23.22 -2.79
N ARG A 74 -3.26 22.01 -3.32
CA ARG A 74 -2.21 21.26 -4.03
C ARG A 74 -2.77 20.58 -5.26
N LEU A 75 -2.11 20.79 -6.40
CA LEU A 75 -2.29 19.95 -7.57
C LEU A 75 -1.18 18.88 -7.58
N LYS A 76 -1.58 17.61 -7.66
CA LYS A 76 -0.69 16.48 -7.97
C LYS A 76 -0.93 16.04 -9.42
N CYS A 77 0.14 15.89 -10.18
CA CYS A 77 0.12 15.27 -11.50
C CYS A 77 0.79 13.90 -11.39
N PHE A 78 0.10 12.85 -11.82
CA PHE A 78 0.57 11.47 -11.80
C PHE A 78 0.88 11.01 -13.23
N ASP A 79 2.02 10.37 -13.41
CA ASP A 79 2.31 9.62 -14.63
C ASP A 79 1.76 8.21 -14.45
N VAL A 80 0.87 7.83 -15.35
CA VAL A 80 0.10 6.60 -15.23
C VAL A 80 0.96 5.38 -15.63
N ASN A 81 2.00 5.57 -16.46
CA ASN A 81 2.93 4.50 -16.82
C ASN A 81 3.90 4.16 -15.68
N ASP A 82 4.39 5.19 -14.99
CA ASP A 82 5.36 5.05 -13.88
C ASP A 82 4.67 4.84 -12.52
N LEU A 83 3.34 4.65 -12.49
CA LEU A 83 2.50 4.41 -11.30
C LEU A 83 2.68 5.43 -10.15
N SER A 84 3.15 6.63 -10.44
CA SER A 84 3.69 7.54 -9.42
C SER A 84 3.45 9.01 -9.71
N MET A 85 3.56 9.83 -8.66
CA MET A 85 3.48 11.28 -8.81
C MET A 85 4.67 11.81 -9.63
N LYS A 86 4.38 12.56 -10.69
CA LYS A 86 5.36 13.21 -11.56
C LYS A 86 5.83 14.53 -10.96
N PHE A 87 4.88 15.32 -10.47
CA PHE A 87 5.14 16.54 -9.72
C PHE A 87 3.93 16.91 -8.86
N SER A 88 4.18 17.71 -7.83
CA SER A 88 3.15 18.39 -7.05
C SER A 88 3.55 19.85 -6.84
N PHE A 89 2.61 20.78 -6.94
CA PHE A 89 2.81 22.16 -6.52
C PHE A 89 1.66 22.64 -5.66
N ASN A 90 1.95 23.59 -4.76
CA ASN A 90 0.91 24.30 -4.02
C ASN A 90 0.34 25.42 -4.89
N ALA A 91 -0.99 25.53 -4.97
CA ALA A 91 -1.66 26.64 -5.65
C ALA A 91 -1.94 27.80 -4.70
N ASP A 92 -2.09 29.01 -5.25
CA ASP A 92 -2.40 30.22 -4.47
C ASP A 92 -3.85 30.21 -3.92
N MET A 93 -4.73 29.45 -4.57
CA MET A 93 -6.16 29.32 -4.27
C MET A 93 -6.62 27.88 -4.45
N ASN A 94 -7.77 27.54 -3.87
CA ASN A 94 -8.43 26.25 -4.07
C ASN A 94 -8.74 25.99 -5.56
N ILE A 95 -8.50 24.76 -6.02
CA ILE A 95 -8.71 24.34 -7.40
C ILE A 95 -10.00 23.53 -7.46
N LEU A 96 -11.04 24.11 -8.05
CA LEU A 96 -12.36 23.49 -8.13
C LEU A 96 -12.62 22.75 -9.44
N SER A 97 -11.89 23.08 -10.51
CA SER A 97 -11.97 22.39 -11.80
C SER A 97 -10.69 22.63 -12.60
N GLY A 98 -10.35 21.73 -13.52
CA GLY A 98 -9.21 21.89 -14.43
C GLY A 98 -9.44 21.23 -15.78
N VAL A 99 -8.80 21.78 -16.80
CA VAL A 99 -8.93 21.33 -18.20
C VAL A 99 -7.56 21.24 -18.84
N CYS A 100 -7.24 20.07 -19.40
CA CYS A 100 -6.08 19.91 -20.27
C CYS A 100 -6.31 20.66 -21.59
N LEU A 101 -5.38 21.56 -21.94
CA LEU A 101 -5.38 22.31 -23.20
C LEU A 101 -4.57 21.60 -24.28
N SER A 102 -3.57 20.83 -23.85
CA SER A 102 -2.80 19.93 -24.69
C SER A 102 -3.31 18.50 -24.52
N PRO A 103 -3.16 17.64 -25.56
CA PRO A 103 -3.34 16.19 -25.42
C PRO A 103 -2.47 15.58 -24.30
N ASP A 104 -1.31 16.19 -24.01
CA ASP A 104 -0.42 15.87 -22.90
C ASP A 104 -0.62 16.80 -21.69
N TYR A 105 -0.02 16.45 -20.55
CA TYR A 105 0.11 17.28 -19.34
C TYR A 105 0.86 18.62 -19.52
N ARG A 106 1.29 18.96 -20.75
CA ARG A 106 2.17 20.10 -21.05
C ARG A 106 1.53 21.46 -20.84
N LYS A 107 0.24 21.57 -21.16
CA LYS A 107 -0.56 22.80 -21.02
C LYS A 107 -1.92 22.47 -20.43
N PHE A 108 -2.29 23.16 -19.36
CA PHE A 108 -3.59 22.99 -18.70
C PHE A 108 -4.04 24.32 -18.08
N ALA A 109 -5.35 24.51 -17.98
CA ALA A 109 -5.97 25.64 -17.28
C ALA A 109 -6.64 25.13 -16.00
N LEU A 110 -6.51 25.89 -14.90
CA LEU A 110 -7.18 25.60 -13.63
C LEU A 110 -8.15 26.73 -13.28
N ARG A 111 -9.34 26.34 -12.83
CA ARG A 111 -10.36 27.22 -12.24
C ARG A 111 -10.11 27.31 -10.73
N GLY A 112 -9.75 28.51 -10.27
CA GLY A 112 -9.72 28.81 -8.84
C GLY A 112 -11.13 28.98 -8.26
N GLU A 113 -11.25 28.94 -6.93
CA GLU A 113 -12.49 29.27 -6.20
C GLU A 113 -12.92 30.74 -6.35
N GLY A 114 -11.97 31.63 -6.67
CA GLY A 114 -12.25 33.04 -6.97
C GLY A 114 -12.67 33.29 -8.42
N ARG A 115 -12.29 34.47 -8.93
CA ARG A 115 -12.49 34.88 -10.33
C ARG A 115 -11.21 34.75 -11.16
N GLN A 116 -10.32 33.84 -10.80
CA GLN A 116 -9.00 33.68 -11.42
C GLN A 116 -8.89 32.32 -12.11
N ILE A 117 -8.59 32.36 -13.40
CA ILE A 117 -8.13 31.21 -14.17
C ILE A 117 -6.60 31.28 -14.20
N THR A 118 -5.94 30.18 -13.92
CA THR A 118 -4.48 30.09 -14.03
C THR A 118 -4.12 29.16 -15.19
N ILE A 119 -3.30 29.65 -16.13
CA ILE A 119 -2.86 28.90 -17.30
C ILE A 119 -1.44 28.42 -17.04
N HIS A 120 -1.24 27.10 -17.08
CA HIS A 120 0.02 26.46 -16.71
C HIS A 120 0.70 25.84 -17.92
N HIS A 121 2.02 26.01 -17.97
CA HIS A 121 2.94 25.10 -18.66
C HIS A 121 3.57 24.16 -17.63
N THR A 122 4.09 23.00 -18.06
CA THR A 122 4.90 22.11 -17.18
C THR A 122 6.01 22.85 -16.41
N SER A 123 6.57 23.91 -16.99
CA SER A 123 7.71 24.65 -16.42
C SER A 123 7.31 25.79 -15.47
N ALA A 124 6.13 26.38 -15.66
CA ALA A 124 5.73 27.62 -14.99
C ALA A 124 4.25 27.94 -15.21
N ILE A 125 3.68 28.77 -14.33
CA ILE A 125 2.43 29.49 -14.60
C ILE A 125 2.72 30.50 -15.72
N ILE A 126 2.02 30.39 -16.85
CA ILE A 126 2.16 31.31 -17.97
C ILE A 126 1.45 32.63 -17.63
N ASP A 127 0.19 32.54 -17.22
CA ASP A 127 -0.65 33.71 -16.96
C ASP A 127 -1.73 33.43 -15.89
N ARG A 128 -2.24 34.49 -15.28
CA ARG A 128 -3.35 34.50 -14.33
C ARG A 128 -4.44 35.45 -14.82
N VAL A 129 -5.38 34.93 -15.60
CA VAL A 129 -6.49 35.71 -16.18
C VAL A 129 -7.58 35.90 -15.12
N ARG A 130 -7.99 37.15 -14.89
CA ARG A 130 -9.12 37.47 -14.01
C ARG A 130 -10.39 37.70 -14.84
N VAL A 131 -11.45 36.98 -14.51
CA VAL A 131 -12.76 37.04 -15.17
C VAL A 131 -13.70 37.98 -14.38
N PRO A 132 -14.69 38.64 -15.02
CA PRO A 132 -15.55 39.61 -14.33
C PRO A 132 -16.37 39.01 -13.18
N HIS A 133 -16.92 37.80 -13.36
CA HIS A 133 -17.84 37.14 -12.42
C HIS A 133 -17.24 35.87 -11.77
N LEU A 134 -17.91 35.34 -10.75
CA LEU A 134 -17.56 34.05 -10.13
C LEU A 134 -17.92 32.90 -11.05
N GLN A 135 -17.07 31.87 -11.06
CA GLN A 135 -17.08 30.78 -12.04
C GLN A 135 -17.60 29.49 -11.42
N ARG A 136 -18.47 28.76 -12.12
CA ARG A 136 -18.96 27.42 -11.75
C ARG A 136 -18.33 26.33 -12.64
N SER A 137 -18.18 26.58 -13.94
CA SER A 137 -17.58 25.63 -14.90
C SER A 137 -16.52 26.27 -15.81
N LEU A 138 -15.66 25.43 -16.36
CA LEU A 138 -14.57 25.75 -17.26
C LEU A 138 -14.48 24.66 -18.34
N ALA A 139 -14.59 25.05 -19.61
CA ALA A 139 -14.51 24.13 -20.75
C ALA A 139 -13.56 24.68 -21.83
N TYR A 140 -12.97 23.80 -22.63
CA TYR A 140 -12.04 24.18 -23.70
C TYR A 140 -12.55 23.71 -25.05
N ASN A 141 -12.77 24.66 -25.96
CA ASN A 141 -13.12 24.41 -27.35
C ASN A 141 -11.84 24.30 -28.19
N GLN A 142 -11.51 23.07 -28.59
CA GLN A 142 -10.30 22.79 -29.38
C GLN A 142 -10.34 23.41 -30.79
N PHE A 143 -11.53 23.65 -31.36
CA PHE A 143 -11.66 24.12 -32.74
C PHE A 143 -11.26 25.59 -32.91
N GLN A 144 -11.60 26.44 -31.94
CA GLN A 144 -11.26 27.88 -31.94
C GLN A 144 -10.10 28.23 -30.99
N ALA A 145 -9.59 27.25 -30.25
CA ALA A 145 -8.73 27.46 -29.09
C ALA A 145 -9.34 28.41 -28.02
N ASP A 146 -10.68 28.39 -27.89
CA ASP A 146 -11.43 29.20 -26.93
C ASP A 146 -11.56 28.48 -25.58
N LEU A 147 -11.18 29.15 -24.50
CA LEU A 147 -11.48 28.75 -23.13
C LEU A 147 -12.78 29.43 -22.68
N LEU A 148 -13.79 28.61 -22.38
CA LEU A 148 -15.14 29.02 -21.99
C LEU A 148 -15.27 28.98 -20.48
N SER A 149 -15.73 30.08 -19.89
CA SER A 149 -15.98 30.18 -18.44
C SER A 149 -17.40 30.66 -18.16
N ALA A 150 -18.14 29.84 -17.43
CA ALA A 150 -19.50 30.12 -16.98
C ALA A 150 -19.56 30.19 -15.45
N GLY A 151 -20.61 30.81 -14.93
CA GLY A 151 -20.90 30.84 -13.50
C GLY A 151 -22.11 31.71 -13.19
N VAL A 152 -21.98 32.61 -12.21
CA VAL A 152 -23.13 33.37 -11.66
C VAL A 152 -23.67 34.44 -12.62
N SER A 153 -23.03 34.67 -13.77
CA SER A 153 -23.49 35.60 -14.80
C SER A 153 -24.33 34.88 -15.86
N PRO A 154 -25.33 35.52 -16.48
CA PRO A 154 -25.89 35.07 -17.76
C PRO A 154 -24.86 35.10 -18.91
N GLU A 155 -23.72 35.78 -18.73
CA GLU A 155 -22.65 35.82 -19.72
C GLU A 155 -21.70 34.62 -19.58
N VAL A 156 -21.55 33.82 -20.65
CA VAL A 156 -20.45 32.84 -20.75
C VAL A 156 -19.24 33.51 -21.39
N HIS A 157 -18.23 33.77 -20.56
CA HIS A 157 -17.03 34.49 -20.96
C HIS A 157 -16.10 33.61 -21.81
N ARG A 158 -15.68 34.13 -22.96
CA ARG A 158 -14.78 33.47 -23.92
C ARG A 158 -13.40 34.10 -23.88
N ILE A 159 -12.38 33.29 -23.68
CA ILE A 159 -10.96 33.71 -23.71
C ILE A 159 -10.29 32.94 -24.83
N ASN A 160 -9.97 33.60 -25.93
CA ASN A 160 -9.26 32.96 -27.04
C ASN A 160 -7.78 32.82 -26.69
N LEU A 161 -7.25 31.60 -26.72
CA LEU A 161 -5.88 31.29 -26.29
C LEU A 161 -4.83 31.53 -27.39
N GLU A 162 -5.24 31.76 -28.65
CA GLU A 162 -4.35 32.12 -29.74
C GLU A 162 -4.09 33.64 -29.75
N THR A 163 -5.14 34.45 -29.60
CA THR A 163 -5.02 35.92 -29.53
C THR A 163 -4.69 36.43 -28.12
N GLY A 164 -4.97 35.64 -27.08
CA GLY A 164 -4.77 36.02 -25.68
C GLY A 164 -5.76 37.08 -25.17
N SER A 165 -6.92 37.21 -25.82
CA SER A 165 -7.93 38.25 -25.53
C SER A 165 -9.29 37.66 -25.16
N PHE A 166 -10.10 38.45 -24.45
CA PHE A 166 -11.53 38.16 -24.32
C PHE A 166 -12.23 38.37 -25.66
N VAL A 167 -13.04 37.40 -26.05
CA VAL A 167 -13.97 37.47 -27.19
C VAL A 167 -15.36 37.85 -26.65
N GLU A 168 -16.24 38.35 -27.51
CA GLU A 168 -17.64 38.61 -27.20
C GLU A 168 -18.27 37.40 -26.49
N SER A 169 -18.80 37.62 -25.29
CA SER A 169 -19.33 36.56 -24.41
C SER A 169 -20.70 36.11 -24.89
N TYR A 170 -21.04 34.82 -24.73
CA TYR A 170 -22.39 34.36 -25.08
C TYR A 170 -23.39 34.91 -24.05
N GLN A 171 -24.43 35.58 -24.54
CA GLN A 171 -25.50 36.18 -23.73
C GLN A 171 -26.62 35.17 -23.54
N THR A 172 -26.56 34.35 -22.48
CA THR A 172 -27.62 33.37 -22.21
C THR A 172 -28.88 34.04 -21.67
N SER A 173 -30.04 33.44 -21.93
CA SER A 173 -31.32 33.97 -21.45
C SER A 173 -31.56 33.69 -19.95
N SER A 174 -30.75 32.84 -19.33
CA SER A 174 -30.87 32.40 -17.94
C SER A 174 -30.25 33.43 -16.98
N ALA A 175 -31.08 34.33 -16.45
CA ALA A 175 -30.65 35.47 -15.63
C ALA A 175 -29.89 35.08 -14.35
N ASP A 176 -30.24 33.96 -13.71
CA ASP A 176 -29.62 33.48 -12.47
C ASP A 176 -28.26 32.77 -12.68
N GLY A 177 -27.80 32.71 -13.94
CA GLY A 177 -26.49 32.22 -14.35
C GLY A 177 -26.49 30.81 -14.93
N VAL A 178 -25.27 30.32 -15.16
CA VAL A 178 -24.97 29.07 -15.87
C VAL A 178 -24.08 28.16 -14.99
N ASN A 179 -24.57 26.97 -14.71
CA ASN A 179 -23.90 25.98 -13.86
C ASN A 179 -22.75 25.26 -14.58
N HIS A 180 -23.03 24.75 -15.78
CA HIS A 180 -22.09 23.94 -16.55
C HIS A 180 -22.03 24.38 -18.02
N VAL A 181 -20.86 24.25 -18.62
CA VAL A 181 -20.65 24.40 -20.06
C VAL A 181 -19.91 23.18 -20.56
N GLU A 182 -20.41 22.58 -21.62
CA GLU A 182 -19.84 21.41 -22.27
C GLU A 182 -19.67 21.73 -23.76
N VAL A 183 -18.49 21.44 -24.32
CA VAL A 183 -18.25 21.59 -25.77
C VAL A 183 -18.57 20.27 -26.43
N PHE A 184 -19.47 20.31 -27.40
CA PHE A 184 -19.92 19.11 -28.10
C PHE A 184 -18.77 18.53 -28.95
N GLY A 185 -18.57 17.21 -28.89
CA GLY A 185 -17.53 16.54 -29.69
C GLY A 185 -16.11 16.94 -29.27
N ARG A 186 -15.84 16.97 -27.96
CA ARG A 186 -14.55 17.40 -27.38
C ARG A 186 -13.30 16.74 -27.98
N HIS A 187 -13.41 15.54 -28.55
CA HIS A 187 -12.31 14.82 -29.21
C HIS A 187 -12.64 14.32 -30.64
N GLY A 188 -13.93 14.21 -30.98
CA GLY A 188 -14.43 13.66 -32.25
C GLY A 188 -14.74 14.70 -33.34
N PRO A 189 -15.51 14.33 -34.38
CA PRO A 189 -15.85 15.21 -35.50
C PRO A 189 -16.57 16.48 -35.05
N VAL A 190 -16.06 17.63 -35.50
CA VAL A 190 -16.38 18.97 -34.97
C VAL A 190 -17.83 19.38 -35.26
N SER A 191 -18.75 19.00 -34.37
CA SER A 191 -19.96 19.79 -34.13
C SER A 191 -19.54 20.98 -33.28
N GLY A 192 -19.39 22.15 -33.90
CA GLY A 192 -18.96 23.39 -33.23
C GLY A 192 -19.99 23.98 -32.24
N VAL A 193 -20.79 23.14 -31.61
CA VAL A 193 -21.87 23.50 -30.68
C VAL A 193 -21.35 23.49 -29.25
N VAL A 194 -21.74 24.50 -28.48
CA VAL A 194 -21.51 24.61 -27.05
C VAL A 194 -22.86 24.46 -26.35
N LEU A 195 -22.96 23.55 -25.39
CA LEU A 195 -24.14 23.38 -24.54
C LEU A 195 -23.91 24.10 -23.21
N THR A 196 -24.91 24.84 -22.75
CA THR A 196 -24.88 25.59 -21.49
C THR A 196 -26.05 25.16 -20.61
N ALA A 197 -25.78 24.85 -19.33
CA ALA A 197 -26.76 24.46 -18.33
C ALA A 197 -27.20 25.67 -17.50
N GLY A 198 -28.44 26.15 -17.69
CA GLY A 198 -29.02 27.26 -16.94
C GLY A 198 -29.51 26.85 -15.55
N CYS A 199 -29.53 27.80 -14.62
CA CYS A 199 -30.20 27.62 -13.32
C CYS A 199 -31.73 27.55 -13.48
N ASP A 200 -32.27 28.17 -14.53
CA ASP A 200 -33.69 28.22 -14.85
C ASP A 200 -34.26 26.90 -15.41
N GLY A 201 -33.55 25.78 -15.25
CA GLY A 201 -33.96 24.47 -15.76
C GLY A 201 -33.88 24.35 -17.29
N ALA A 202 -33.23 25.29 -17.98
CA ALA A 202 -33.07 25.28 -19.42
C ALA A 202 -31.67 24.87 -19.87
N ILE A 203 -31.59 24.36 -21.10
CA ILE A 203 -30.34 24.15 -21.82
C ILE A 203 -30.36 24.98 -23.09
N GLU A 204 -29.32 25.79 -23.29
CA GLU A 204 -29.11 26.53 -24.53
C GLU A 204 -27.93 25.94 -25.31
N ALA A 205 -28.12 25.82 -26.63
CA ALA A 205 -27.13 25.35 -27.58
C ALA A 205 -26.66 26.51 -28.46
N TRP A 206 -25.36 26.77 -28.46
CA TRP A 206 -24.71 27.90 -29.14
C TRP A 206 -23.79 27.39 -30.25
N ASP A 207 -23.87 27.92 -31.49
CA ASP A 207 -22.85 27.62 -32.51
C ASP A 207 -21.65 28.55 -32.32
N SER A 208 -20.51 27.99 -31.96
CA SER A 208 -19.26 28.73 -31.72
C SER A 208 -18.77 29.52 -32.94
N ARG A 209 -19.12 29.10 -34.16
CA ARG A 209 -18.72 29.78 -35.41
C ARG A 209 -19.49 31.08 -35.64
N VAL A 210 -20.76 31.11 -35.23
CA VAL A 210 -21.64 32.27 -35.40
C VAL A 210 -21.67 33.14 -34.13
N GLY A 211 -21.46 32.53 -32.97
CA GLY A 211 -21.58 33.19 -31.66
C GLY A 211 -23.01 33.42 -31.21
N ALA A 212 -23.98 32.70 -31.78
CA ALA A 212 -25.42 32.86 -31.52
C ALA A 212 -26.06 31.59 -30.95
N ALA A 213 -27.10 31.77 -30.12
CA ALA A 213 -27.95 30.70 -29.64
C ALA A 213 -28.76 30.11 -30.81
N VAL A 214 -28.64 28.81 -31.02
CA VAL A 214 -29.33 28.05 -32.07
C VAL A 214 -30.64 27.47 -31.55
N ALA A 215 -30.63 26.96 -30.32
CA ALA A 215 -31.80 26.33 -29.70
C ALA A 215 -31.78 26.51 -28.17
N ARG A 216 -32.97 26.55 -27.57
CA ARG A 216 -33.19 26.45 -26.13
C ARG A 216 -34.22 25.34 -25.88
N VAL A 217 -33.95 24.46 -24.92
CA VAL A 217 -34.85 23.38 -24.48
C VAL A 217 -35.11 23.55 -22.99
N GLN A 218 -36.39 23.56 -22.58
CA GLN A 218 -36.77 23.59 -21.17
C GLN A 218 -36.82 22.15 -20.63
N VAL A 219 -35.90 21.85 -19.71
CA VAL A 219 -35.61 20.49 -19.23
C VAL A 219 -36.32 20.17 -17.92
N ALA A 220 -36.51 21.16 -17.05
CA ALA A 220 -37.31 21.06 -15.82
C ALA A 220 -38.17 22.32 -15.61
N GLY A 221 -39.25 22.21 -14.84
CA GLY A 221 -40.18 23.28 -14.53
C GLY A 221 -41.38 23.39 -15.47
N SER A 222 -42.22 24.42 -15.25
CA SER A 222 -43.47 24.65 -15.97
C SER A 222 -43.30 24.68 -17.50
N GLY A 223 -43.83 23.67 -18.19
CA GLY A 223 -43.72 23.52 -19.64
C GLY A 223 -42.48 22.73 -20.10
N SER A 224 -41.85 21.97 -19.20
CA SER A 224 -40.74 21.08 -19.53
C SER A 224 -41.14 20.02 -20.57
N SER A 225 -40.18 19.63 -21.40
CA SER A 225 -40.37 18.55 -22.37
C SER A 225 -40.21 17.15 -21.76
N SER A 226 -39.73 17.08 -20.52
CA SER A 226 -39.42 15.87 -19.75
C SER A 226 -40.60 15.33 -18.95
N GLY A 227 -41.58 16.17 -18.61
CA GLY A 227 -42.66 15.84 -17.67
C GLY A 227 -42.31 16.12 -16.20
N ILE A 228 -41.19 16.78 -15.94
CA ILE A 228 -40.81 17.27 -14.60
C ILE A 228 -41.35 18.69 -14.46
N ASP A 229 -42.50 18.83 -13.78
CA ASP A 229 -43.16 20.13 -13.59
C ASP A 229 -42.49 20.99 -12.49
N GLU A 230 -41.73 20.37 -11.59
CA GLU A 230 -40.99 21.07 -10.54
C GLU A 230 -39.82 21.88 -11.11
N PRO A 231 -39.64 23.16 -10.72
CA PRO A 231 -38.51 23.97 -11.15
C PRO A 231 -37.22 23.47 -10.47
N CYS A 232 -36.26 23.00 -11.28
CA CYS A 232 -34.96 22.50 -10.80
C CYS A 232 -33.82 22.99 -11.71
N GLU A 233 -32.67 23.27 -11.12
CA GLU A 233 -31.47 23.65 -11.89
C GLU A 233 -30.90 22.46 -12.67
N VAL A 234 -30.33 22.73 -13.85
CA VAL A 234 -29.45 21.77 -14.53
C VAL A 234 -28.04 21.95 -13.95
N ARG A 235 -27.49 20.90 -13.32
CA ARG A 235 -26.18 20.94 -12.63
C ARG A 235 -25.01 20.56 -13.53
N HIS A 236 -25.18 19.54 -14.37
CA HIS A 236 -24.12 19.01 -15.24
C HIS A 236 -24.66 18.62 -16.62
N ILE A 237 -23.84 18.82 -17.65
CA ILE A 237 -24.07 18.29 -19.00
C ILE A 237 -22.84 17.52 -19.43
N ALA A 238 -23.02 16.33 -19.99
CA ALA A 238 -21.99 15.61 -20.73
C ALA A 238 -22.46 15.31 -22.15
N THR A 239 -21.53 15.22 -23.10
CA THR A 239 -21.82 14.86 -24.50
C THR A 239 -21.18 13.52 -24.89
N GLU A 240 -21.79 12.80 -25.84
CA GLU A 240 -21.23 11.53 -26.32
C GLU A 240 -20.15 11.74 -27.38
N GLU A 241 -18.94 11.24 -27.10
CA GLU A 241 -17.72 11.42 -27.91
C GLU A 241 -17.80 10.72 -29.28
N SER A 242 -18.38 9.52 -29.34
CA SER A 242 -18.37 8.65 -30.54
C SER A 242 -19.63 8.71 -31.40
N GLY A 243 -20.81 8.82 -30.78
CA GLY A 243 -22.08 8.94 -31.51
C GLY A 243 -22.39 10.36 -31.96
N GLY A 244 -21.84 11.38 -31.26
CA GLY A 244 -21.92 12.78 -31.67
C GLY A 244 -23.34 13.36 -31.74
N LEU A 245 -24.32 12.74 -31.09
CA LEU A 245 -25.73 13.16 -31.11
C LEU A 245 -26.41 13.09 -29.74
N LEU A 246 -25.90 12.26 -28.82
CA LEU A 246 -26.47 12.12 -27.48
C LEU A 246 -25.79 13.07 -26.49
N PHE A 247 -26.58 13.59 -25.55
CA PHE A 247 -26.10 14.32 -24.38
C PHE A 247 -26.93 13.96 -23.15
N THR A 248 -26.32 14.06 -21.96
CA THR A 248 -26.99 13.82 -20.68
C THR A 248 -27.09 15.11 -19.89
N CYS A 249 -28.18 15.27 -19.17
CA CYS A 249 -28.45 16.41 -18.30
C CYS A 249 -28.67 15.89 -16.88
N GLY A 250 -27.83 16.27 -15.93
CA GLY A 250 -28.03 16.00 -14.51
C GLY A 250 -28.77 17.15 -13.85
N LEU A 251 -29.89 16.87 -13.19
CA LEU A 251 -30.67 17.85 -12.44
C LEU A 251 -30.26 17.90 -10.97
N GLU A 252 -30.64 18.99 -10.30
CA GLU A 252 -30.54 19.12 -8.84
C GLU A 252 -31.48 18.18 -8.07
N SER A 253 -32.59 17.74 -8.68
CA SER A 253 -33.52 16.76 -8.07
C SER A 253 -32.95 15.34 -7.94
N GLY A 254 -31.82 15.03 -8.59
CA GLY A 254 -31.27 13.67 -8.68
C GLY A 254 -31.73 12.88 -9.92
N GLU A 255 -32.43 13.53 -10.85
CA GLU A 255 -32.78 12.93 -12.13
C GLU A 255 -31.70 13.17 -13.20
N VAL A 256 -31.45 12.16 -14.03
CA VAL A 256 -30.58 12.21 -15.20
C VAL A 256 -31.41 11.99 -16.45
N LEU A 257 -31.33 12.93 -17.38
CA LEU A 257 -32.09 12.93 -18.62
C LEU A 257 -31.16 12.69 -19.81
N LEU A 258 -31.45 11.65 -20.60
CA LEU A 258 -30.76 11.38 -21.86
C LEU A 258 -31.51 12.05 -23.01
N TYR A 259 -30.84 12.91 -23.75
CA TYR A 259 -31.39 13.60 -24.92
C TYR A 259 -30.60 13.25 -26.19
N ASP A 260 -31.29 13.35 -27.33
CA ASP A 260 -30.69 13.46 -28.67
C ASP A 260 -30.80 14.93 -29.09
N VAL A 261 -29.74 15.52 -29.64
CA VAL A 261 -29.71 16.92 -30.12
C VAL A 261 -30.84 17.23 -31.11
N ARG A 262 -31.38 16.21 -31.80
CA ARG A 262 -32.46 16.34 -32.78
C ARG A 262 -33.87 16.36 -32.16
N LEU A 263 -34.00 16.02 -30.87
CA LEU A 263 -35.29 15.85 -30.20
C LEU A 263 -35.46 16.84 -29.05
N GLN A 264 -36.63 17.47 -28.97
CA GLN A 264 -36.97 18.35 -27.86
C GLN A 264 -37.34 17.59 -26.58
N LYS A 265 -37.82 16.34 -26.68
CA LYS A 265 -38.16 15.47 -25.55
C LYS A 265 -36.97 14.54 -25.21
N PRO A 266 -36.77 14.19 -23.93
CA PRO A 266 -35.74 13.22 -23.57
C PRO A 266 -36.09 11.83 -24.14
N LEU A 267 -35.07 11.06 -24.48
CA LEU A 267 -35.17 9.65 -24.81
C LEU A 267 -35.46 8.79 -23.57
N LEU A 268 -34.79 9.12 -22.46
CA LEU A 268 -34.88 8.37 -21.22
C LEU A 268 -34.74 9.30 -20.01
N VAL A 269 -35.61 9.10 -19.02
CA VAL A 269 -35.56 9.77 -17.71
C VAL A 269 -35.10 8.75 -16.68
N LYS A 270 -34.05 9.08 -15.94
CA LYS A 270 -33.43 8.19 -14.96
C LYS A 270 -33.31 8.86 -13.59
N ASP A 271 -34.24 8.52 -12.70
CA ASP A 271 -34.14 8.90 -11.29
C ASP A 271 -33.08 8.07 -10.55
N HIS A 272 -32.30 8.74 -9.70
CA HIS A 272 -31.39 8.11 -8.75
C HIS A 272 -32.04 7.75 -7.40
N MET A 273 -33.28 8.15 -7.13
CA MET A 273 -34.06 7.82 -5.92
C MET A 273 -33.47 8.39 -4.61
N ASN A 274 -32.36 9.11 -4.69
CA ASN A 274 -31.66 9.69 -3.54
C ASN A 274 -32.14 11.11 -3.20
N SER A 275 -32.84 11.81 -4.11
CA SER A 275 -33.17 13.25 -4.00
C SER A 275 -31.94 14.14 -3.72
N LEU A 276 -30.77 13.75 -4.25
CA LEU A 276 -29.50 14.45 -4.10
C LEU A 276 -29.04 14.95 -5.48
N PRO A 277 -28.40 16.12 -5.58
CA PRO A 277 -28.04 16.70 -6.86
C PRO A 277 -27.03 15.85 -7.62
N ILE A 278 -27.25 15.72 -8.93
CA ILE A 278 -26.27 15.11 -9.83
C ILE A 278 -25.05 16.02 -9.90
N VAL A 279 -23.90 15.48 -9.47
CA VAL A 279 -22.60 16.17 -9.47
C VAL A 279 -21.99 16.13 -10.86
N LYS A 280 -22.01 14.95 -11.50
CA LYS A 280 -21.37 14.71 -12.79
C LYS A 280 -22.03 13.56 -13.54
N THR A 281 -22.05 13.67 -14.86
CA THR A 281 -22.43 12.61 -15.81
C THR A 281 -21.29 12.35 -16.79
N TYR A 282 -21.21 11.14 -17.33
CA TYR A 282 -20.17 10.76 -18.30
C TYR A 282 -20.63 9.59 -19.18
N PHE A 283 -20.40 9.68 -20.49
CA PHE A 283 -20.67 8.59 -21.42
C PHE A 283 -19.50 7.60 -21.44
N PHE A 284 -19.73 6.35 -21.08
CA PHE A 284 -18.69 5.32 -21.21
C PHE A 284 -18.40 5.10 -22.70
N HIS A 285 -17.12 5.22 -23.07
CA HIS A 285 -16.66 4.97 -24.44
C HIS A 285 -15.67 3.81 -24.46
N GLY A 286 -16.15 2.58 -24.63
CA GLY A 286 -15.29 1.40 -24.70
C GLY A 286 -16.13 0.12 -24.77
N LYS A 287 -15.50 -1.02 -25.06
CA LYS A 287 -16.22 -2.31 -25.13
C LYS A 287 -16.37 -2.91 -23.74
N SER A 288 -17.61 -3.17 -23.33
CA SER A 288 -17.86 -3.96 -22.12
C SER A 288 -17.48 -5.43 -22.32
N THR A 289 -16.81 -5.99 -21.32
CA THR A 289 -16.45 -7.41 -21.27
C THR A 289 -17.68 -8.32 -21.19
N ALA A 290 -18.78 -7.84 -20.60
CA ALA A 290 -20.00 -8.61 -20.38
C ALA A 290 -20.95 -8.63 -21.58
N THR A 291 -21.16 -7.49 -22.26
CA THR A 291 -22.13 -7.36 -23.37
C THR A 291 -21.48 -7.15 -24.73
N GLY A 292 -20.18 -6.81 -24.81
CA GLY A 292 -19.48 -6.45 -26.04
C GLY A 292 -19.78 -5.04 -26.57
N GLU A 293 -20.80 -4.36 -26.03
CA GLU A 293 -21.29 -3.07 -26.52
C GLU A 293 -20.93 -1.89 -25.59
N ALA A 294 -20.75 -0.71 -26.20
CA ALA A 294 -20.33 0.52 -25.53
C ALA A 294 -21.51 1.35 -24.98
N SER A 295 -22.51 0.66 -24.42
CA SER A 295 -23.86 1.21 -24.24
C SER A 295 -24.14 1.71 -22.81
N PHE A 296 -23.12 2.14 -22.06
CA PHE A 296 -23.25 2.57 -20.65
C PHE A 296 -23.14 4.09 -20.46
N VAL A 297 -23.86 4.60 -19.47
CA VAL A 297 -23.70 5.96 -18.91
C VAL A 297 -23.33 5.83 -17.43
N LEU A 298 -22.41 6.66 -16.97
CA LEU A 298 -22.08 6.84 -15.57
C LEU A 298 -22.69 8.16 -15.09
N SER A 299 -23.40 8.12 -13.97
CA SER A 299 -23.92 9.31 -13.30
C SER A 299 -23.62 9.23 -11.80
N ALA A 300 -23.18 10.35 -11.22
CA ALA A 300 -22.85 10.44 -9.81
C ALA A 300 -23.74 11.48 -9.11
N ASP A 301 -24.42 11.03 -8.06
CA ASP A 301 -24.93 11.91 -7.01
C ASP A 301 -23.77 12.38 -6.13
N THR A 302 -24.07 13.17 -5.10
CA THR A 302 -23.16 13.34 -3.97
C THR A 302 -22.87 12.03 -3.23
N ARG A 303 -23.77 11.03 -3.20
CA ARG A 303 -23.56 9.80 -2.39
C ARG A 303 -23.19 8.54 -3.17
N SER A 304 -23.73 8.36 -4.37
CA SER A 304 -23.57 7.11 -5.13
C SER A 304 -23.26 7.39 -6.60
N LEU A 305 -22.35 6.59 -7.18
CA LEU A 305 -22.17 6.52 -8.63
C LEU A 305 -22.95 5.33 -9.18
N LYS A 306 -23.81 5.56 -10.16
CA LYS A 306 -24.59 4.53 -10.85
C LYS A 306 -24.08 4.37 -12.28
N VAL A 307 -24.02 3.12 -12.74
CA VAL A 307 -23.73 2.76 -14.12
C VAL A 307 -24.98 2.11 -14.69
N TRP A 308 -25.47 2.58 -15.83
CA TRP A 308 -26.74 2.13 -16.42
C TRP A 308 -26.72 2.12 -17.95
N ASN A 309 -27.60 1.32 -18.56
CA ASN A 309 -27.67 1.13 -20.01
C ASN A 309 -28.36 2.31 -20.72
N LYS A 310 -27.72 2.88 -21.76
CA LYS A 310 -28.25 3.95 -22.63
C LYS A 310 -29.64 3.65 -23.19
N HIS A 311 -29.90 2.39 -23.55
CA HIS A 311 -31.15 1.97 -24.20
C HIS A 311 -32.27 1.64 -23.20
N ASP A 312 -31.98 0.79 -22.22
CA ASP A 312 -33.02 0.25 -21.31
C ASP A 312 -33.19 1.06 -20.02
N GLY A 313 -32.23 1.93 -19.67
CA GLY A 313 -32.17 2.60 -18.37
C GLY A 313 -31.92 1.67 -17.18
N SER A 314 -31.68 0.37 -17.41
CA SER A 314 -31.43 -0.62 -16.37
C SER A 314 -30.11 -0.35 -15.64
N ASN A 315 -30.12 -0.43 -14.31
CA ASN A 315 -28.90 -0.27 -13.50
C ASN A 315 -28.00 -1.49 -13.67
N PHE A 316 -26.80 -1.28 -14.23
CA PHE A 316 -25.76 -2.29 -14.30
C PHE A 316 -25.06 -2.43 -12.95
N THR A 317 -24.55 -1.32 -12.39
CA THR A 317 -23.93 -1.29 -11.07
C THR A 317 -24.27 -0.03 -10.30
N THR A 318 -24.05 -0.09 -8.99
CA THR A 318 -23.96 1.09 -8.12
C THR A 318 -22.68 0.95 -7.29
N ILE A 319 -21.96 2.06 -7.13
CA ILE A 319 -20.80 2.20 -6.25
C ILE A 319 -21.22 3.22 -5.19
N ASP A 320 -21.34 2.75 -3.96
CA ASP A 320 -21.59 3.61 -2.81
C ASP A 320 -20.28 4.20 -2.30
N ALA A 321 -20.21 5.54 -2.24
CA ALA A 321 -19.11 6.22 -1.59
C ALA A 321 -19.39 6.33 -0.08
N PRO A 322 -18.36 6.21 0.78
CA PRO A 322 -18.49 6.38 2.24
C PRO A 322 -18.59 7.85 2.67
N ALA A 323 -18.41 8.79 1.75
CA ALA A 323 -18.46 10.24 1.96
C ALA A 323 -18.83 10.92 0.62
N ASP A 324 -19.14 12.22 0.68
CA ASP A 324 -19.67 12.94 -0.47
C ASP A 324 -18.68 13.01 -1.65
N ILE A 325 -19.15 12.60 -2.82
CA ILE A 325 -18.47 12.64 -4.12
C ILE A 325 -18.45 14.08 -4.64
N THR A 326 -17.28 14.54 -5.06
CA THR A 326 -17.05 15.88 -5.58
C THR A 326 -16.78 15.91 -7.08
N ASP A 327 -16.12 14.85 -7.60
CA ASP A 327 -15.74 14.71 -9.00
C ASP A 327 -15.39 13.23 -9.29
N PHE A 328 -15.47 12.80 -10.55
CA PHE A 328 -14.98 11.48 -10.96
C PHE A 328 -14.42 11.45 -12.38
N THR A 329 -13.54 10.48 -12.65
CA THR A 329 -13.03 10.18 -14.00
C THR A 329 -12.78 8.70 -14.20
N LEU A 330 -12.93 8.23 -15.44
CA LEU A 330 -12.47 6.92 -15.90
C LEU A 330 -11.04 7.00 -16.44
N PHE A 331 -10.23 5.99 -16.16
CA PHE A 331 -8.94 5.80 -16.83
C PHE A 331 -9.15 5.25 -18.25
N LYS A 332 -8.28 5.63 -19.19
CA LYS A 332 -8.24 5.03 -20.53
C LYS A 332 -7.55 3.66 -20.52
N SER A 333 -8.09 2.72 -21.28
CA SER A 333 -7.55 1.36 -21.49
C SER A 333 -6.14 1.40 -22.10
N GLN A 334 -5.90 2.33 -23.03
CA GLN A 334 -4.62 2.45 -23.73
C GLN A 334 -4.17 3.90 -23.80
N HIS A 335 -2.86 4.12 -23.73
CA HIS A 335 -2.25 5.41 -23.97
C HIS A 335 -2.00 5.59 -25.46
N ASN A 336 -2.92 6.26 -26.16
CA ASN A 336 -2.71 6.58 -27.56
C ASN A 336 -1.85 7.84 -27.68
N MET A 337 -0.64 7.67 -28.24
CA MET A 337 0.30 8.76 -28.53
C MET A 337 0.17 9.31 -29.95
N VAL A 338 -0.81 8.82 -30.72
CA VAL A 338 -1.09 9.21 -32.11
C VAL A 338 -2.49 9.82 -32.15
N ALA A 339 -2.63 10.94 -32.88
CA ALA A 339 -3.93 11.58 -33.11
C ALA A 339 -4.93 10.60 -33.77
N PRO A 340 -6.22 10.58 -33.38
CA PRO A 340 -6.94 11.58 -32.59
C PRO A 340 -6.73 11.51 -31.07
N TYR A 341 -5.85 10.64 -30.56
CA TYR A 341 -5.58 10.41 -29.13
C TYR A 341 -6.73 9.79 -28.32
N GLU A 342 -7.92 9.69 -28.92
CA GLU A 342 -9.05 8.90 -28.42
C GLU A 342 -8.63 7.44 -28.21
N SER A 343 -9.14 6.85 -27.13
CA SER A 343 -8.94 5.45 -26.76
C SER A 343 -10.14 4.97 -25.96
N ASP A 344 -10.38 3.66 -25.95
CA ASP A 344 -11.42 3.06 -25.12
C ASP A 344 -11.15 3.37 -23.63
N ASP A 345 -12.19 3.69 -22.88
CA ASP A 345 -12.20 3.73 -21.42
C ASP A 345 -12.00 2.31 -20.84
N SER A 346 -11.34 2.24 -19.70
CA SER A 346 -11.15 1.00 -18.94
C SER A 346 -12.22 0.81 -17.88
N GLY A 347 -12.31 -0.38 -17.28
CA GLY A 347 -13.18 -0.62 -16.12
C GLY A 347 -12.75 0.08 -14.81
N VAL A 348 -11.71 0.94 -14.82
CA VAL A 348 -11.18 1.60 -13.62
C VAL A 348 -11.69 3.03 -13.50
N VAL A 349 -12.45 3.30 -12.44
CA VAL A 349 -13.02 4.60 -12.06
C VAL A 349 -12.23 5.18 -10.89
N ALA A 350 -11.87 6.46 -10.97
CA ALA A 350 -11.38 7.25 -9.84
C ALA A 350 -12.45 8.25 -9.37
N LEU A 351 -12.83 8.17 -8.09
CA LEU A 351 -13.76 9.08 -7.41
C LEU A 351 -13.00 10.00 -6.46
N CYS A 352 -13.18 11.31 -6.61
CA CYS A 352 -12.89 12.26 -5.53
C CYS A 352 -14.07 12.27 -4.56
N CYS A 353 -13.78 11.99 -3.29
CA CYS A 353 -14.72 12.07 -2.17
C CYS A 353 -14.16 13.02 -1.12
N ASP A 354 -14.97 13.44 -0.15
CA ASP A 354 -14.50 14.18 1.04
C ASP A 354 -13.73 13.29 2.04
N VAL A 355 -12.67 12.65 1.54
CA VAL A 355 -11.78 11.73 2.24
C VAL A 355 -10.35 12.01 1.76
N PRO A 356 -9.31 11.91 2.62
CA PRO A 356 -7.91 12.08 2.23
C PRO A 356 -7.48 11.31 0.97
N ARG A 357 -8.04 10.12 0.76
CA ARG A 357 -7.68 9.22 -0.34
C ARG A 357 -8.73 9.26 -1.44
N VAL A 358 -8.30 9.58 -2.66
CA VAL A 358 -9.10 9.38 -3.87
C VAL A 358 -9.44 7.90 -3.95
N GLN A 359 -10.70 7.58 -4.24
CA GLN A 359 -11.11 6.18 -4.32
C GLN A 359 -10.91 5.65 -5.72
N VAL A 360 -10.29 4.49 -5.86
CA VAL A 360 -10.14 3.80 -7.14
C VAL A 360 -10.89 2.49 -7.08
N HIS A 361 -11.91 2.39 -7.93
CA HIS A 361 -12.79 1.24 -8.08
C HIS A 361 -12.57 0.60 -9.44
N PHE A 362 -12.48 -0.74 -9.47
CA PHE A 362 -12.34 -1.52 -10.70
C PHE A 362 -13.58 -2.40 -10.91
N ILE A 363 -14.12 -2.39 -12.13
CA ILE A 363 -15.28 -3.18 -12.55
C ILE A 363 -14.91 -4.00 -13.80
N PRO A 364 -14.44 -5.25 -13.67
CA PRO A 364 -13.98 -6.06 -14.79
C PRO A 364 -15.05 -6.28 -15.88
N GLN A 365 -16.32 -6.33 -15.47
CA GLN A 365 -17.45 -6.53 -16.39
C GLN A 365 -17.83 -5.25 -17.18
N LEU A 366 -17.50 -4.05 -16.66
CA LEU A 366 -17.72 -2.79 -17.39
C LEU A 366 -16.69 -2.61 -18.51
N GLY A 367 -15.46 -3.08 -18.29
CA GLY A 367 -14.39 -3.07 -19.29
C GLY A 367 -13.09 -3.60 -18.71
N ALA A 368 -12.17 -4.00 -19.59
CA ALA A 368 -10.85 -4.49 -19.22
C ALA A 368 -10.06 -3.49 -18.36
N ALA A 369 -9.10 -3.99 -17.58
CA ALA A 369 -8.09 -3.16 -16.95
C ALA A 369 -7.25 -2.44 -18.00
N PRO A 370 -6.74 -1.23 -17.69
CA PRO A 370 -5.89 -0.53 -18.64
C PRO A 370 -4.52 -1.21 -18.73
N ARG A 371 -3.83 -1.10 -19.88
CA ARG A 371 -2.62 -1.90 -20.19
C ARG A 371 -1.50 -1.82 -19.16
N TRP A 372 -1.32 -0.66 -18.53
CA TRP A 372 -0.32 -0.42 -17.48
C TRP A 372 -0.69 -1.07 -16.14
N ALA A 373 -1.97 -1.43 -15.96
CA ALA A 373 -2.53 -2.08 -14.78
C ALA A 373 -3.12 -3.47 -15.07
N SER A 374 -2.63 -4.20 -16.08
CA SER A 374 -3.11 -5.55 -16.42
C SER A 374 -3.00 -6.55 -15.26
N PHE A 375 -2.11 -6.29 -14.29
CA PHE A 375 -2.02 -7.06 -13.05
C PHE A 375 -3.30 -7.01 -12.20
N LEU A 376 -4.19 -6.03 -12.40
CA LEU A 376 -5.50 -5.97 -11.73
C LEU A 376 -6.39 -7.15 -12.12
N GLU A 377 -6.37 -7.56 -13.39
CA GLU A 377 -7.17 -8.70 -13.89
C GLU A 377 -6.70 -10.00 -13.24
N VAL A 378 -5.38 -10.25 -13.22
CA VAL A 378 -4.77 -11.41 -12.57
C VAL A 378 -5.09 -11.43 -11.07
N MET A 379 -5.02 -10.30 -10.37
CA MET A 379 -5.37 -10.24 -8.96
C MET A 379 -6.88 -10.43 -8.69
N THR A 380 -7.76 -10.00 -9.60
CA THR A 380 -9.19 -10.31 -9.48
C THR A 380 -9.46 -11.78 -9.75
N GLU A 381 -8.83 -12.39 -10.76
CA GLU A 381 -8.94 -13.81 -11.08
C GLU A 381 -8.44 -14.68 -9.90
N GLU A 382 -7.26 -14.38 -9.34
CA GLU A 382 -6.76 -15.01 -8.10
C GLU A 382 -7.70 -14.86 -6.89
N LEU A 383 -8.43 -13.74 -6.80
CA LEU A 383 -9.38 -13.52 -5.70
C LEU A 383 -10.66 -14.35 -5.91
N GLU A 384 -11.15 -14.42 -7.14
CA GLU A 384 -12.30 -15.23 -7.54
C GLU A 384 -12.00 -16.73 -7.38
N GLU A 385 -10.77 -17.20 -7.69
CA GLU A 385 -10.33 -18.56 -7.39
C GLU A 385 -10.36 -18.86 -5.88
N LYS A 386 -9.80 -17.98 -5.04
CA LYS A 386 -9.76 -18.15 -3.57
C LYS A 386 -11.17 -18.20 -2.95
N GLU A 387 -12.14 -17.44 -3.46
CA GLU A 387 -13.53 -17.55 -3.02
C GLU A 387 -14.10 -18.97 -3.25
N THR A 388 -13.67 -19.68 -4.29
CA THR A 388 -14.11 -21.07 -4.55
C THR A 388 -13.41 -22.11 -3.68
N THR A 389 -12.14 -21.93 -3.31
CA THR A 389 -11.39 -22.93 -2.51
C THR A 389 -11.80 -22.96 -1.04
N THR A 390 -12.07 -21.78 -0.46
CA THR A 390 -12.40 -21.61 0.97
C THR A 390 -13.58 -22.45 1.47
N VAL A 391 -14.46 -22.93 0.58
CA VAL A 391 -15.59 -23.82 0.94
C VAL A 391 -15.13 -25.18 1.49
N TYR A 392 -13.89 -25.60 1.21
CA TYR A 392 -13.33 -26.89 1.63
C TYR A 392 -12.02 -26.80 2.44
N ASP A 393 -11.40 -25.63 2.57
CA ASP A 393 -10.14 -25.46 3.33
C ASP A 393 -10.26 -25.87 4.81
N ASP A 394 -11.46 -25.75 5.39
CA ASP A 394 -11.75 -26.18 6.76
C ASP A 394 -11.97 -27.69 6.94
N PHE A 395 -11.89 -28.52 5.88
CA PHE A 395 -12.15 -29.95 5.93
C PHE A 395 -10.95 -30.80 5.47
N THR A 396 -10.41 -31.64 6.36
CA THR A 396 -9.49 -32.72 5.96
C THR A 396 -10.25 -33.92 5.40
N PHE A 397 -9.79 -34.45 4.27
CA PHE A 397 -10.19 -35.79 3.80
C PHE A 397 -9.50 -36.86 4.64
N ILE A 398 -10.28 -37.84 5.11
CA ILE A 398 -9.82 -38.97 5.92
C ILE A 398 -10.22 -40.27 5.24
N SER A 399 -9.30 -41.21 5.10
CA SER A 399 -9.57 -42.54 4.55
C SER A 399 -10.48 -43.37 5.48
N LYS A 400 -11.18 -44.38 4.96
CA LYS A 400 -12.00 -45.30 5.79
C LYS A 400 -11.20 -45.96 6.93
N ASP A 401 -9.93 -46.28 6.70
CA ASP A 401 -9.08 -46.93 7.70
C ASP A 401 -8.70 -45.96 8.83
N GLU A 402 -8.38 -44.71 8.50
CA GLU A 402 -8.12 -43.65 9.48
C GLU A 402 -9.41 -43.23 10.22
N MET A 403 -10.57 -43.21 9.55
CA MET A 403 -11.87 -42.94 10.17
C MET A 403 -12.20 -43.98 11.25
N ASN A 404 -11.92 -45.26 10.97
CA ASN A 404 -12.05 -46.35 11.93
C ASN A 404 -11.04 -46.21 13.09
N ALA A 405 -9.79 -45.81 12.80
CA ALA A 405 -8.76 -45.58 13.82
C ALA A 405 -9.07 -44.39 14.75
N LEU A 406 -9.80 -43.38 14.24
CA LEU A 406 -10.29 -42.23 15.01
C LEU A 406 -11.60 -42.50 15.76
N GLY A 407 -12.18 -43.70 15.62
CA GLY A 407 -13.40 -44.12 16.32
C GLY A 407 -14.70 -43.50 15.80
N ILE A 408 -14.70 -42.89 14.61
CA ILE A 408 -15.86 -42.19 14.06
C ILE A 408 -16.84 -43.22 13.49
N ALA A 409 -17.93 -43.44 14.22
CA ALA A 409 -19.00 -44.36 13.82
C ALA A 409 -19.97 -43.73 12.82
N ALA A 410 -20.79 -44.57 12.18
CA ALA A 410 -21.81 -44.12 11.21
C ALA A 410 -22.91 -43.21 11.82
N GLU A 411 -22.98 -43.10 13.14
CA GLU A 411 -23.94 -42.29 13.89
C GLU A 411 -23.55 -40.79 13.90
N ASP A 412 -22.25 -40.47 14.06
CA ASP A 412 -21.75 -39.07 14.01
C ASP A 412 -21.84 -38.44 12.60
N LEU A 413 -21.93 -39.29 11.57
CA LEU A 413 -22.21 -38.90 10.18
C LEU A 413 -23.53 -38.13 10.04
N ALA A 414 -24.51 -38.36 10.94
CA ALA A 414 -25.79 -37.68 10.93
C ALA A 414 -25.71 -36.21 11.42
N GLY A 415 -24.64 -35.84 12.14
CA GLY A 415 -24.45 -34.51 12.72
C GLY A 415 -23.97 -33.41 11.74
N GLY A 416 -23.78 -33.73 10.46
CA GLY A 416 -23.39 -32.76 9.41
C GLY A 416 -21.94 -32.26 9.44
N LYS A 417 -21.22 -32.45 10.56
CA LYS A 417 -19.78 -32.14 10.71
C LYS A 417 -18.84 -33.07 9.92
N VAL A 418 -19.35 -34.23 9.52
CA VAL A 418 -18.63 -35.26 8.76
C VAL A 418 -19.38 -35.53 7.47
N ARG A 419 -18.74 -35.27 6.31
CA ARG A 419 -19.36 -35.44 4.98
C ARG A 419 -18.79 -36.69 4.31
N PRO A 420 -19.56 -37.78 4.13
CA PRO A 420 -19.05 -39.00 3.49
C PRO A 420 -18.83 -38.81 1.98
N VAL A 421 -17.69 -39.29 1.47
CA VAL A 421 -17.36 -39.26 0.04
C VAL A 421 -16.64 -40.55 -0.36
N MET A 422 -17.32 -41.40 -1.15
CA MET A 422 -16.82 -42.63 -1.81
C MET A 422 -16.01 -43.61 -0.92
N HIS A 423 -14.75 -43.28 -0.63
CA HIS A 423 -13.76 -44.12 0.05
C HIS A 423 -13.28 -43.55 1.40
N GLY A 424 -13.93 -42.49 1.89
CA GLY A 424 -13.58 -41.81 3.13
C GLY A 424 -14.66 -40.80 3.55
N ALA A 425 -14.26 -39.84 4.39
CA ALA A 425 -15.09 -38.72 4.78
C ALA A 425 -14.27 -37.42 4.89
N PHE A 426 -14.90 -36.29 4.62
CA PHE A 426 -14.38 -34.96 4.94
C PHE A 426 -14.81 -34.58 6.35
N ILE A 427 -13.85 -34.21 7.20
CA ILE A 427 -14.04 -33.92 8.62
C ILE A 427 -13.45 -32.53 8.91
N GLU A 428 -14.20 -31.73 9.66
CA GLU A 428 -13.80 -30.38 10.06
C GLU A 428 -12.45 -30.38 10.80
N ASN A 429 -11.55 -29.46 10.44
CA ASN A 429 -10.17 -29.36 10.91
C ASN A 429 -10.05 -29.27 12.44
N GLY A 430 -11.02 -28.63 13.12
CA GLY A 430 -11.08 -28.58 14.58
C GLY A 430 -11.33 -29.96 15.19
N LEU A 431 -12.43 -30.60 14.77
CA LEU A 431 -12.83 -31.93 15.22
C LEU A 431 -11.75 -32.99 14.93
N TYR A 432 -11.11 -32.94 13.76
CA TYR A 432 -10.02 -33.85 13.42
C TYR A 432 -8.81 -33.71 14.38
N ARG A 433 -8.46 -32.48 14.78
CA ARG A 433 -7.36 -32.23 15.72
C ARG A 433 -7.70 -32.72 17.14
N GLU A 434 -8.94 -32.51 17.58
CA GLU A 434 -9.43 -32.99 18.88
C GLU A 434 -9.40 -34.53 18.95
N LEU A 435 -10.02 -35.22 17.98
CA LEU A 435 -10.04 -36.68 17.92
C LEU A 435 -8.62 -37.26 17.84
N ARG A 436 -7.74 -36.68 17.01
CA ARG A 436 -6.36 -37.14 16.90
C ARG A 436 -5.53 -36.91 18.17
N ALA A 437 -5.81 -35.85 18.93
CA ALA A 437 -5.16 -35.60 20.23
C ALA A 437 -5.60 -36.59 21.32
N VAL A 438 -6.86 -37.06 21.26
CA VAL A 438 -7.39 -38.11 22.15
C VAL A 438 -6.80 -39.48 21.82
N VAL A 439 -6.67 -39.82 20.54
CA VAL A 439 -6.14 -41.13 20.09
C VAL A 439 -4.63 -41.24 20.31
N ASP A 440 -3.84 -40.21 19.95
CA ASP A 440 -2.38 -40.22 20.04
C ASP A 440 -1.82 -39.12 20.98
N PRO A 441 -1.99 -39.22 22.31
CA PRO A 441 -1.52 -38.21 23.26
C PRO A 441 0.02 -38.03 23.27
N THR A 442 0.78 -39.01 22.74
CA THR A 442 2.25 -38.95 22.66
C THR A 442 2.79 -38.40 21.33
N ALA A 443 1.94 -38.28 20.29
CA ALA A 443 2.39 -37.88 18.94
C ALA A 443 3.06 -36.50 18.91
N PHE A 444 2.57 -35.54 19.71
CA PHE A 444 3.17 -34.21 19.80
C PHE A 444 4.62 -34.26 20.33
N ASN A 445 4.87 -35.02 21.40
CA ASN A 445 6.21 -35.15 21.98
C ASN A 445 7.19 -35.86 21.03
N ASN A 446 6.71 -36.89 20.33
CA ASN A 446 7.48 -37.60 19.30
C ASN A 446 7.78 -36.70 18.08
N TYR A 447 6.83 -35.86 17.67
CA TYR A 447 7.00 -34.85 16.62
C TYR A 447 8.02 -33.77 17.03
N VAL A 448 7.95 -33.26 18.26
CA VAL A 448 8.94 -32.30 18.78
C VAL A 448 10.34 -32.92 18.81
N ALA A 449 10.49 -34.14 19.34
CA ALA A 449 11.77 -34.84 19.41
C ALA A 449 12.39 -35.11 18.02
N SER A 450 11.58 -35.56 17.05
CA SER A 450 12.01 -35.80 15.67
C SER A 450 12.37 -34.51 14.94
N LYS A 451 11.57 -33.43 15.08
CA LYS A 451 11.91 -32.09 14.55
C LYS A 451 13.15 -31.49 15.21
N ALA A 452 13.40 -31.76 16.49
CA ALA A 452 14.65 -31.36 17.15
C ALA A 452 15.85 -32.07 16.51
N LYS A 453 15.77 -33.40 16.30
CA LYS A 453 16.81 -34.19 15.60
C LYS A 453 17.01 -33.70 14.16
N GLU A 454 15.94 -33.40 13.42
CA GLU A 454 16.01 -32.87 12.05
C GLU A 454 16.64 -31.45 11.99
N ARG A 455 16.30 -30.57 12.94
CA ARG A 455 16.94 -29.25 13.07
C ARG A 455 18.42 -29.37 13.47
N GLN A 456 18.78 -30.35 14.30
CA GLN A 456 20.18 -30.63 14.63
C GLN A 456 20.94 -31.13 13.40
N SER A 457 20.41 -32.12 12.66
CA SER A 457 21.08 -32.67 11.48
C SER A 457 21.27 -31.62 10.37
N LYS A 458 20.27 -30.76 10.10
CA LYS A 458 20.42 -29.62 9.17
C LYS A 458 21.52 -28.64 9.63
N ARG A 459 21.53 -28.25 10.92
CA ARG A 459 22.61 -27.43 11.54
C ARG A 459 23.97 -28.13 11.63
N TRP A 460 24.05 -29.42 11.29
CA TRP A 460 25.30 -30.18 11.19
C TRP A 460 25.74 -30.26 9.73
N ALA A 461 24.81 -30.45 8.78
CA ALA A 461 25.05 -30.39 7.34
C ALA A 461 25.49 -28.99 6.85
N ASP A 462 24.83 -27.92 7.32
CA ASP A 462 25.18 -26.52 6.98
C ASP A 462 26.55 -26.10 7.55
N ARG A 463 27.13 -26.87 8.47
CA ARG A 463 28.38 -26.54 9.14
C ARG A 463 29.57 -27.11 8.38
N ILE A 464 30.00 -26.37 7.35
CA ILE A 464 31.23 -26.65 6.60
C ILE A 464 32.46 -26.47 7.50
N SER A 465 32.81 -27.50 8.28
CA SER A 465 34.07 -27.61 9.00
C SER A 465 35.01 -28.57 8.28
N ARG A 466 36.27 -28.18 8.09
CA ARG A 466 37.32 -28.98 7.42
C ARG A 466 37.64 -30.35 8.05
N PHE A 467 37.04 -30.66 9.19
CA PHE A 467 37.06 -31.98 9.82
C PHE A 467 35.63 -32.47 9.97
N HIS A 468 35.26 -33.51 9.21
CA HIS A 468 34.14 -34.36 9.60
C HIS A 468 34.54 -35.10 10.87
N ARG A 469 33.83 -34.86 11.98
CA ARG A 469 33.81 -35.85 13.06
C ARG A 469 32.94 -37.01 12.59
N SER A 470 33.44 -38.23 12.67
CA SER A 470 32.59 -39.41 12.68
C SER A 470 31.56 -39.25 13.80
N LYS A 471 30.36 -39.82 13.64
CA LYS A 471 29.48 -40.02 14.78
C LYS A 471 30.27 -40.81 15.84
N GLU A 472 30.21 -40.38 17.09
CA GLU A 472 30.52 -41.29 18.19
C GLU A 472 29.52 -42.44 18.08
N ASN A 473 30.01 -43.68 18.08
CA ASN A 473 29.16 -44.80 18.43
C ASN A 473 28.87 -44.62 19.92
N ASP A 474 27.60 -44.61 20.30
CA ASP A 474 27.22 -44.77 21.70
C ASP A 474 27.81 -46.11 22.19
N GLU A 475 28.66 -46.09 23.22
CA GLU A 475 29.39 -47.29 23.71
C GLU A 475 28.49 -48.27 24.50
N ASP A 476 27.16 -48.11 24.43
CA ASP A 476 26.14 -48.85 25.20
C ASP A 476 25.03 -49.43 24.29
N ALA A 477 25.39 -50.23 23.27
CA ALA A 477 24.41 -50.90 22.39
C ALA A 477 24.91 -52.20 21.70
N ASP A 478 25.71 -53.02 22.39
CA ASP A 478 26.00 -54.39 21.94
C ASP A 478 24.84 -55.35 22.31
N ASP A 479 23.81 -55.41 21.45
CA ASP A 479 23.01 -56.63 21.14
C ASP A 479 21.78 -56.30 20.24
N ALA A 480 21.97 -56.30 18.92
CA ALA A 480 20.88 -56.47 17.95
C ALA A 480 21.39 -57.01 16.59
N GLN A 481 20.69 -58.01 16.07
CA GLN A 481 21.06 -58.80 14.90
C GLN A 481 21.17 -57.99 13.58
N ALA A 482 22.00 -58.51 12.67
CA ALA A 482 22.21 -58.07 11.29
C ALA A 482 20.97 -57.63 10.48
N GLY A 483 21.12 -56.56 9.69
CA GLY A 483 20.19 -56.22 8.61
C GLY A 483 20.53 -54.92 7.84
N GLY A 484 20.90 -55.06 6.56
CA GLY A 484 20.62 -54.07 5.50
C GLY A 484 21.40 -52.75 5.43
N ASP A 485 22.08 -52.55 4.28
CA ASP A 485 22.23 -51.26 3.58
C ASP A 485 23.02 -50.10 4.22
N ALA A 486 24.35 -50.14 4.08
CA ALA A 486 25.27 -49.04 4.41
C ALA A 486 26.25 -48.68 3.27
N ALA A 487 25.77 -48.62 2.01
CA ALA A 487 26.63 -48.41 0.82
C ALA A 487 27.36 -47.05 0.75
N ALA A 488 26.98 -46.04 1.54
CA ALA A 488 27.53 -44.68 1.46
C ALA A 488 28.53 -44.31 2.59
N ALA A 489 28.73 -45.16 3.60
CA ALA A 489 29.61 -44.88 4.74
C ALA A 489 31.01 -45.55 4.66
N ALA A 490 31.24 -46.37 3.64
CA ALA A 490 32.42 -47.24 3.57
C ALA A 490 33.76 -46.51 3.34
N THR A 491 33.76 -45.35 2.69
CA THR A 491 34.98 -44.75 2.11
C THR A 491 35.98 -44.19 3.13
N CYS A 492 35.53 -43.75 4.31
CA CYS A 492 36.43 -43.32 5.40
C CYS A 492 36.77 -44.45 6.38
N ASN A 493 35.90 -45.44 6.54
CA ASN A 493 36.15 -46.56 7.46
C ASN A 493 37.07 -47.64 6.84
N SER A 494 37.17 -47.69 5.51
CA SER A 494 38.04 -48.63 4.80
C SER A 494 39.51 -48.52 5.23
N ALA A 495 40.04 -47.29 5.40
CA ALA A 495 41.44 -47.06 5.76
C ALA A 495 41.80 -47.53 7.19
N LEU A 496 40.88 -47.38 8.15
CA LEU A 496 41.09 -47.88 9.51
C LEU A 496 40.89 -49.41 9.58
N ALA A 497 39.98 -49.96 8.78
CA ALA A 497 39.76 -51.39 8.66
C ALA A 497 40.94 -52.10 7.99
N THR A 498 41.50 -51.57 6.91
CA THR A 498 42.70 -52.12 6.26
C THR A 498 43.94 -52.01 7.16
N ALA A 499 44.11 -50.89 7.88
CA ALA A 499 45.21 -50.74 8.84
C ALA A 499 45.13 -51.72 10.03
N LYS A 500 43.92 -52.12 10.45
CA LYS A 500 43.72 -53.16 11.47
C LYS A 500 43.90 -54.59 10.95
N ALA A 501 43.69 -54.82 9.65
CA ALA A 501 43.81 -56.13 9.01
C ALA A 501 45.27 -56.49 8.62
N ASP A 502 46.18 -55.52 8.59
CA ASP A 502 47.58 -55.74 8.20
C ASP A 502 48.41 -56.35 9.36
N PRO A 503 48.98 -57.55 9.21
CA PRO A 503 49.72 -58.26 10.27
C PRO A 503 51.01 -57.57 10.71
N ARG A 504 51.46 -56.49 10.04
CA ARG A 504 52.56 -55.64 10.52
C ARG A 504 52.15 -54.65 11.60
N PHE A 505 50.87 -54.28 11.69
CA PHE A 505 50.37 -53.23 12.59
C PHE A 505 49.57 -53.75 13.80
N THR A 506 49.29 -55.06 13.89
CA THR A 506 48.64 -55.70 15.04
C THR A 506 49.25 -55.30 16.38
N ARG A 507 50.59 -55.31 16.50
CA ARG A 507 51.33 -54.87 17.71
C ARG A 507 51.10 -53.41 18.12
N ALA A 508 50.63 -52.54 17.23
CA ALA A 508 50.29 -51.15 17.54
C ALA A 508 48.84 -50.96 18.00
N PHE A 509 47.96 -51.94 17.75
CA PHE A 509 46.55 -51.92 18.13
C PHE A 509 46.19 -52.90 19.27
N ASP A 510 47.04 -53.88 19.56
CA ASP A 510 46.93 -54.74 20.74
C ASP A 510 47.13 -53.93 22.04
N ARG A 511 46.01 -53.64 22.73
CA ARG A 511 45.97 -52.85 23.99
C ARG A 511 46.82 -53.42 25.13
N THR A 512 47.26 -54.67 25.05
CA THR A 512 47.96 -55.41 26.12
C THR A 512 49.46 -55.60 25.89
N ALA A 513 49.97 -55.44 24.67
CA ALA A 513 51.34 -55.85 24.31
C ALA A 513 52.39 -54.72 24.35
N CYS A 514 51.97 -53.45 24.43
CA CYS A 514 52.88 -52.30 24.53
C CYS A 514 52.23 -51.14 25.29
N GLY A 515 52.97 -50.51 26.20
CA GLY A 515 52.51 -49.33 26.95
C GLY A 515 52.21 -48.09 26.08
N ALA A 516 52.52 -48.11 24.78
CA ALA A 516 52.27 -47.02 23.86
C ALA A 516 50.78 -46.72 23.59
N ALA A 517 49.86 -47.65 23.89
CA ALA A 517 48.43 -47.38 23.77
C ALA A 517 47.91 -46.39 24.83
N SER A 518 48.55 -46.31 26.01
CA SER A 518 48.16 -45.36 27.06
C SER A 518 48.63 -43.93 26.76
N SER A 519 49.75 -43.74 26.05
CA SER A 519 50.27 -42.41 25.70
C SER A 519 49.44 -41.65 24.66
N PHE A 520 48.48 -42.30 23.99
CA PHE A 520 47.54 -41.66 23.07
C PHE A 520 46.09 -41.65 23.59
N ALA A 521 45.80 -42.33 24.70
CA ALA A 521 44.53 -42.20 25.39
C ALA A 521 44.48 -40.84 26.13
N LEU A 522 43.35 -40.12 26.02
CA LEU A 522 43.17 -38.86 26.74
C LEU A 522 42.97 -39.11 28.24
N ASP A 523 44.07 -39.12 28.99
CA ASP A 523 44.04 -39.39 30.43
C ASP A 523 43.36 -38.24 31.19
N ARG A 524 42.13 -38.49 31.65
CA ARG A 524 41.28 -37.54 32.39
C ARG A 524 41.91 -37.09 33.72
N ARG A 525 42.94 -37.78 34.22
CA ARG A 525 43.65 -37.44 35.46
C ARG A 525 44.77 -36.41 35.26
N ASN A 526 45.16 -36.11 34.03
CA ASN A 526 46.21 -35.13 33.76
C ASN A 526 45.73 -33.71 34.11
N PRO A 527 46.41 -32.96 35.01
CA PRO A 527 45.97 -31.63 35.43
C PRO A 527 45.90 -30.62 34.27
N GLU A 528 46.70 -30.76 33.22
CA GLU A 528 46.61 -29.89 32.04
C GLU A 528 45.33 -30.15 31.23
N TYR A 529 44.91 -31.42 31.11
CA TYR A 529 43.66 -31.78 30.43
C TYR A 529 42.42 -31.38 31.26
N ALA A 530 42.49 -31.52 32.59
CA ALA A 530 41.44 -31.06 33.49
C ALA A 530 41.25 -29.53 33.46
N LYS A 531 42.34 -28.75 33.43
CA LYS A 531 42.28 -27.30 33.18
C LYS A 531 41.65 -26.98 31.82
N LEU A 532 42.00 -27.75 30.78
CA LEU A 532 41.43 -27.58 29.44
C LEU A 532 39.91 -27.81 29.44
N LEU A 533 39.42 -28.87 30.07
CA LEU A 533 37.98 -29.10 30.25
C LEU A 533 37.30 -27.95 31.00
N GLN A 534 37.87 -27.49 32.13
CA GLN A 534 37.35 -26.33 32.86
C GLN A 534 37.26 -25.08 31.96
N THR A 535 38.29 -24.77 31.15
CA THR A 535 38.23 -23.63 30.22
C THR A 535 37.21 -23.80 29.08
N ILE A 536 36.89 -25.03 28.68
CA ILE A 536 35.86 -25.33 27.68
C ILE A 536 34.46 -25.13 28.29
N ASP A 537 34.24 -25.63 29.51
CA ASP A 537 32.95 -25.52 30.17
C ASP A 537 32.68 -24.08 30.67
N GLU A 538 33.70 -23.34 31.11
CA GLU A 538 33.60 -21.89 31.30
C GLU A 538 33.18 -21.15 30.03
N ARG A 539 33.72 -21.54 28.86
CA ARG A 539 33.34 -20.93 27.57
C ARG A 539 31.91 -21.29 27.17
N ARG A 540 31.45 -22.50 27.49
CA ARG A 540 30.04 -22.92 27.31
C ARG A 540 29.11 -22.13 28.22
N ALA A 541 29.41 -22.04 29.52
CA ALA A 541 28.63 -21.26 30.49
C ALA A 541 28.58 -19.77 30.15
N LYS A 542 29.70 -19.17 29.71
CA LYS A 542 29.73 -17.79 29.20
C LYS A 542 28.91 -17.61 27.91
N ALA A 543 28.69 -18.67 27.12
CA ALA A 543 27.86 -18.65 25.93
C ALA A 543 26.36 -18.87 26.23
N SER A 544 26.01 -19.73 27.19
CA SER A 544 24.61 -19.88 27.66
C SER A 544 24.14 -18.63 28.38
N ALA A 545 24.90 -18.12 29.36
CA ALA A 545 24.59 -16.88 30.07
C ALA A 545 24.48 -15.66 29.14
N ARG A 546 25.13 -15.70 27.96
CA ARG A 546 24.98 -14.67 26.93
C ARG A 546 23.70 -14.84 26.10
N ARG A 547 23.23 -16.07 25.87
CA ARG A 547 21.90 -16.32 25.28
C ARG A 547 20.79 -15.95 26.24
N GLU A 548 20.87 -16.40 27.48
CA GLU A 548 19.93 -16.06 28.56
C GLU A 548 19.81 -14.54 28.73
N ARG A 549 20.93 -13.79 28.65
CA ARG A 549 20.88 -12.31 28.59
C ARG A 549 20.19 -11.77 27.35
N TYR A 550 20.48 -12.29 26.16
CA TYR A 550 19.80 -11.85 24.94
C TYR A 550 18.29 -12.16 24.97
N GLU A 551 17.89 -13.31 25.52
CA GLU A 551 16.50 -13.72 25.69
C GLU A 551 15.80 -12.86 26.75
N ALA A 552 16.45 -12.59 27.89
CA ALA A 552 15.95 -11.65 28.90
C ALA A 552 15.86 -10.20 28.40
N GLU A 553 16.81 -9.73 27.59
CA GLU A 553 16.75 -8.42 26.91
C GLU A 553 15.71 -8.38 25.77
N MET A 554 15.24 -9.54 25.29
CA MET A 554 14.17 -9.65 24.29
C MET A 554 12.77 -9.62 24.94
N PHE A 555 12.66 -10.10 26.17
CA PHE A 555 11.41 -10.19 26.95
C PHE A 555 11.30 -9.18 28.10
N SER A 556 12.29 -8.30 28.30
CA SER A 556 12.18 -7.20 29.26
C SER A 556 11.21 -6.14 28.75
N VAL A 557 9.95 -6.24 29.16
CA VAL A 557 9.00 -5.11 29.13
C VAL A 557 9.64 -3.96 29.91
N VAL A 558 9.93 -2.86 29.23
CA VAL A 558 10.41 -1.63 29.88
C VAL A 558 9.25 -1.11 30.73
N PRO A 559 9.40 -0.96 32.06
CA PRO A 559 8.37 -0.33 32.87
C PRO A 559 8.22 1.13 32.41
N ASP A 560 7.00 1.56 32.18
CA ASP A 560 6.72 2.96 31.85
C ASP A 560 6.93 3.80 33.11
N VAL A 561 7.91 4.71 33.09
CA VAL A 561 8.27 5.56 34.23
C VAL A 561 8.47 6.98 33.73
N GLY A 562 7.51 7.85 34.02
CA GLY A 562 7.59 9.29 33.74
C GLY A 562 6.38 9.83 33.00
N GLY A 563 5.26 9.94 33.70
CA GLY A 563 3.98 10.48 33.23
C GLY A 563 3.05 10.77 34.39
N GLU A 564 3.54 11.55 35.36
CA GLU A 564 2.65 12.26 36.28
C GLU A 564 1.93 13.38 35.49
N ASP A 565 0.73 13.74 35.93
CA ASP A 565 -0.26 14.65 35.30
C ASP A 565 -1.25 13.98 34.32
N ASP A 566 -2.36 13.48 34.89
CA ASP A 566 -3.75 13.68 34.39
C ASP A 566 -4.72 12.90 35.30
N ALA A 567 -5.19 13.57 36.36
CA ALA A 567 -6.18 13.04 37.30
C ALA A 567 -7.26 14.09 37.60
N GLU A 568 -8.24 14.24 36.70
CA GLU A 568 -9.51 14.89 37.01
C GLU A 568 -10.71 13.96 36.74
N SER A 569 -11.45 13.68 37.82
CA SER A 569 -12.87 13.31 37.91
C SER A 569 -13.50 12.38 36.86
N CYS A 570 -13.87 11.18 37.30
CA CYS A 570 -15.25 10.66 37.19
C CYS A 570 -15.47 9.64 38.32
N GLU A 571 -16.36 9.94 39.27
CA GLU A 571 -16.80 9.00 40.30
C GLU A 571 -18.05 8.23 39.81
N ASP A 572 -18.05 6.90 39.96
CA ASP A 572 -19.27 6.15 40.32
C ASP A 572 -18.91 4.83 41.03
N GLY A 573 -19.81 4.29 41.85
CA GLY A 573 -19.58 3.14 42.75
C GLY A 573 -19.60 1.76 42.08
N GLY A 574 -19.33 0.66 42.80
CA GLY A 574 -19.04 0.53 44.22
C GLY A 574 -18.75 -0.94 44.65
N ASP A 575 -18.72 -1.17 45.96
CA ASP A 575 -18.69 -2.46 46.68
C ASP A 575 -17.42 -3.37 46.70
N ARG A 576 -16.58 -3.06 47.72
CA ARG A 576 -16.30 -3.90 48.93
C ARG A 576 -15.30 -5.08 48.94
N ALA A 577 -14.59 -5.10 50.08
CA ALA A 577 -13.84 -6.20 50.73
C ALA A 577 -12.53 -6.66 50.03
N ALA A 578 -11.35 -6.13 50.35
CA ALA A 578 -10.60 -6.23 51.62
C ALA A 578 -10.31 -7.68 52.09
N GLN A 579 -9.04 -8.12 52.04
CA GLN A 579 -8.11 -8.03 53.19
C GLN A 579 -6.80 -8.84 52.99
N ARG A 580 -5.71 -8.37 53.65
CA ARG A 580 -4.38 -8.97 53.97
C ARG A 580 -3.21 -8.36 53.17
N GLN A 581 -2.54 -7.34 53.72
CA GLN A 581 -1.48 -7.40 54.74
C GLN A 581 -0.08 -7.83 54.23
N ILE A 582 0.69 -6.78 53.94
CA ILE A 582 2.15 -6.59 54.12
C ILE A 582 2.82 -7.60 55.08
N GLY A 583 4.05 -8.05 54.78
CA GLY A 583 4.99 -8.34 55.89
C GLY A 583 6.07 -9.44 55.77
N ARG A 584 6.83 -9.51 54.68
CA ARG A 584 8.26 -9.90 54.61
C ARG A 584 8.90 -10.56 55.86
N SER A 585 9.28 -11.84 55.79
CA SER A 585 10.43 -12.37 56.54
C SER A 585 11.20 -13.48 55.82
N SER A 586 12.50 -13.49 56.09
CA SER A 586 13.60 -14.35 55.62
C SER A 586 13.36 -15.85 55.42
N ALA A 587 13.76 -16.32 54.24
CA ALA A 587 14.67 -17.44 53.98
C ALA A 587 14.71 -18.67 54.93
N THR A 588 14.29 -19.82 54.37
CA THR A 588 15.05 -21.09 54.50
C THR A 588 14.79 -22.01 53.29
N ALA A 589 15.87 -22.65 52.82
CA ALA A 589 15.98 -23.91 52.07
C ALA A 589 14.87 -24.40 51.09
N ALA A 590 15.22 -24.39 49.80
CA ALA A 590 15.31 -25.53 48.88
C ALA A 590 14.11 -26.50 48.62
N ALA A 591 13.97 -26.85 47.32
CA ALA A 591 13.27 -28.02 46.76
C ALA A 591 11.72 -28.01 46.69
N ALA A 592 11.16 -27.16 45.81
CA ALA A 592 9.96 -27.46 44.98
C ALA A 592 9.62 -26.26 44.08
N ALA A 593 9.89 -26.31 42.76
CA ALA A 593 9.35 -25.41 41.72
C ALA A 593 9.84 -25.80 40.30
N GLU A 594 9.45 -26.98 39.81
CA GLU A 594 9.62 -27.40 38.40
C GLU A 594 8.28 -27.96 37.89
N MET A 595 7.33 -27.04 37.71
CA MET A 595 6.05 -27.13 36.99
C MET A 595 5.52 -25.69 36.89
N ASP A 596 4.80 -25.35 35.82
CA ASP A 596 4.26 -24.01 35.44
C ASP A 596 5.10 -23.15 34.46
N LYS A 597 5.63 -23.74 33.38
CA LYS A 597 6.23 -22.98 32.24
C LYS A 597 5.83 -23.43 30.83
N ASP A 598 4.98 -24.43 30.68
CA ASP A 598 4.72 -25.08 29.38
C ASP A 598 3.47 -24.59 28.61
N GLU A 599 2.68 -23.65 29.16
CA GLU A 599 1.44 -23.22 28.51
C GLU A 599 1.59 -22.01 27.57
N ASP A 600 2.43 -21.00 27.89
CA ASP A 600 2.57 -19.76 27.10
C ASP A 600 3.34 -19.91 25.77
N ALA A 601 3.94 -21.07 25.51
CA ALA A 601 4.77 -21.29 24.31
C ALA A 601 3.97 -21.59 23.02
N ARG A 602 2.64 -21.72 23.09
CA ARG A 602 1.84 -22.33 22.00
C ARG A 602 1.32 -21.37 20.92
N HIS A 603 1.41 -20.05 21.08
CA HIS A 603 0.71 -19.11 20.19
C HIS A 603 1.56 -18.33 19.16
N HIS A 604 2.89 -18.52 19.12
CA HIS A 604 3.78 -17.74 18.25
C HIS A 604 4.82 -18.57 17.49
N LEU A 605 4.39 -19.33 16.48
CA LEU A 605 5.30 -19.98 15.53
C LEU A 605 4.67 -20.25 14.15
N HIS A 606 4.27 -19.18 13.45
CA HIS A 606 4.13 -19.18 12.00
C HIS A 606 4.92 -18.01 11.39
N GLY A 607 5.61 -18.26 10.26
CA GLY A 607 6.26 -17.18 9.49
C GLY A 607 7.71 -16.81 9.88
N VAL A 608 8.68 -17.72 9.67
CA VAL A 608 10.07 -17.32 9.42
C VAL A 608 10.59 -18.05 8.18
N GLN A 609 10.34 -17.46 7.01
CA GLN A 609 11.07 -17.82 5.79
C GLN A 609 12.38 -17.01 5.71
N SER A 610 13.38 -17.62 5.09
CA SER A 610 14.75 -17.13 5.01
C SER A 610 14.93 -15.99 4.01
N SER A 611 15.46 -14.85 4.45
CA SER A 611 16.02 -13.83 3.55
C SER A 611 17.55 -13.81 3.64
N GLY A 612 18.22 -14.24 2.56
CA GLY A 612 19.67 -14.18 2.43
C GLY A 612 20.15 -12.73 2.32
N ARG A 613 21.15 -12.35 3.12
CA ARG A 613 21.59 -10.96 3.23
C ARG A 613 22.74 -10.63 2.25
N THR A 614 22.39 -10.21 1.04
CA THR A 614 23.33 -9.53 0.13
C THR A 614 23.71 -8.14 0.69
N LYS A 615 24.98 -7.76 0.52
CA LYS A 615 25.48 -6.43 0.93
C LYS A 615 25.33 -5.43 -0.21
N ARG A 616 24.74 -4.25 0.05
CA ARG A 616 25.14 -3.00 -0.61
C ARG A 616 24.82 -1.76 0.25
N ARG A 617 25.43 -0.64 -0.11
CA ARG A 617 25.64 0.58 0.71
C ARG A 617 24.43 1.52 0.68
N ALA A 618 24.30 2.34 1.73
CA ALA A 618 23.53 3.58 1.73
C ALA A 618 24.44 4.78 2.15
N PRO A 619 24.22 6.00 1.64
CA PRO A 619 25.00 7.19 1.99
C PRO A 619 24.45 7.93 3.25
N PRO A 620 25.23 8.82 3.89
CA PRO A 620 24.78 9.57 5.06
C PRO A 620 23.99 10.85 4.67
N GLN A 621 22.84 11.07 5.32
CA GLN A 621 22.14 12.36 5.29
C GLN A 621 22.73 13.30 6.36
N GLN A 622 22.94 14.56 5.99
CA GLN A 622 23.19 15.64 6.94
C GLN A 622 21.85 16.13 7.52
N LYS A 623 21.84 16.49 8.81
CA LYS A 623 20.81 17.38 9.38
C LYS A 623 21.50 18.52 10.12
N ALA A 624 21.14 19.74 9.73
CA ALA A 624 21.60 20.97 10.36
C ALA A 624 20.88 21.22 11.70
N ALA A 625 21.53 21.97 12.59
CA ALA A 625 20.98 22.38 13.87
C ALA A 625 20.21 23.71 13.74
N VAL A 626 19.20 23.89 14.60
CA VAL A 626 18.57 25.19 14.86
C VAL A 626 19.43 25.97 15.86
N SER A 627 19.53 27.27 15.66
CA SER A 627 20.42 28.20 16.38
C SER A 627 19.78 28.80 17.64
N ALA A 628 20.62 29.18 18.61
CA ALA A 628 20.27 30.14 19.65
C ALA A 628 21.50 30.89 20.20
N LYS A 629 21.35 32.23 20.31
CA LYS A 629 22.14 33.22 21.08
C LYS A 629 23.52 33.71 20.59
N MET A 630 23.54 35.03 20.31
CA MET A 630 24.56 36.06 20.66
C MET A 630 25.92 36.00 19.89
N SER A 631 26.60 37.11 19.55
CA SER A 631 26.29 38.56 19.57
C SER A 631 27.34 39.34 18.73
N GLU A 632 27.09 40.64 18.45
CA GLU A 632 28.02 41.66 17.86
C GLU A 632 28.41 41.46 16.37
N ARG A 633 28.09 42.42 15.48
CA ARG A 633 28.83 43.67 15.16
C ARG A 633 30.30 43.35 14.77
N ASP A 634 30.72 43.52 13.52
CA ASP A 634 30.85 44.85 12.91
C ASP A 634 30.83 44.92 11.37
N SER A 635 30.92 46.16 10.86
CA SER A 635 30.70 46.59 9.47
C SER A 635 31.85 46.37 8.45
N ALA A 636 31.51 46.21 7.16
CA ALA A 636 32.00 47.07 6.04
C ALA A 636 31.38 46.71 4.67
N LYS A 637 31.17 47.72 3.80
CA LYS A 637 30.83 47.59 2.36
C LYS A 637 32.09 47.18 1.57
N SER A 638 32.01 46.43 0.46
CA SER A 638 31.85 46.92 -0.93
C SER A 638 32.51 45.89 -1.90
N VAL A 639 32.37 45.82 -3.24
CA VAL A 639 31.57 46.56 -4.25
C VAL A 639 31.38 45.68 -5.54
N LYS A 640 30.61 46.17 -6.54
CA LYS A 640 30.50 45.81 -8.00
C LYS A 640 31.39 44.65 -8.53
N GLY A 641 30.89 43.65 -9.26
CA GLY A 641 30.45 43.71 -10.69
C GLY A 641 31.55 43.09 -11.60
N ALA A 642 31.34 42.62 -12.84
CA ALA A 642 30.15 42.45 -13.68
C ALA A 642 30.44 41.44 -14.86
N VAL A 643 29.39 40.89 -15.49
CA VAL A 643 29.32 40.30 -16.86
C VAL A 643 30.31 39.17 -17.29
N GLY A 644 29.79 37.94 -17.33
CA GLY A 644 29.54 37.13 -18.55
C GLY A 644 30.66 36.74 -19.53
N SER A 645 30.84 35.42 -19.74
CA SER A 645 30.95 34.76 -21.07
C SER A 645 31.02 33.22 -20.88
N ALA A 646 30.58 32.44 -21.87
CA ALA A 646 30.53 30.97 -21.79
C ALA A 646 31.66 30.30 -22.59
N ALA A 647 32.42 29.42 -21.94
CA ALA A 647 33.22 28.39 -22.61
C ALA A 647 33.38 27.17 -21.67
N LYS A 648 32.95 25.99 -22.12
CA LYS A 648 33.25 24.72 -21.42
C LYS A 648 34.67 24.28 -21.77
N GLN A 649 35.61 24.47 -20.85
CA GLN A 649 36.88 23.73 -20.82
C GLN A 649 36.88 22.76 -19.64
N VAL A 650 37.21 21.50 -19.91
CA VAL A 650 37.44 20.48 -18.88
C VAL A 650 38.87 20.66 -18.37
N THR A 651 39.02 21.22 -17.17
CA THR A 651 40.30 21.29 -16.48
C THR A 651 40.36 20.21 -15.39
N MET A 652 41.32 19.29 -15.53
CA MET A 652 41.66 18.37 -14.44
C MET A 652 42.43 19.15 -13.38
N PHE A 653 41.89 19.25 -12.17
CA PHE A 653 42.59 19.84 -11.04
C PHE A 653 43.46 18.79 -10.33
N GLU A 654 44.77 18.96 -10.40
CA GLU A 654 45.68 18.28 -9.47
C GLU A 654 45.48 18.85 -8.06
N VAL A 655 45.29 17.97 -7.07
CA VAL A 655 45.14 18.36 -5.67
C VAL A 655 46.51 18.41 -5.03
N SER A 656 46.89 19.58 -4.50
CA SER A 656 48.15 19.75 -3.78
C SER A 656 48.19 18.90 -2.48
N GLY A 657 49.31 18.21 -2.26
CA GLY A 657 49.46 17.17 -1.25
C GLY A 657 49.53 17.61 0.22
N GLN A 658 48.82 18.68 0.61
CA GLN A 658 48.83 19.23 1.98
C GLN A 658 47.49 19.12 2.73
N ASN A 659 46.44 18.54 2.12
CA ASN A 659 45.10 18.44 2.73
C ASN A 659 44.59 17.00 2.99
N THR A 660 45.49 16.03 3.14
CA THR A 660 45.13 14.64 3.51
C THR A 660 44.71 14.46 4.98
N ASP A 661 45.01 15.44 5.85
CA ASP A 661 45.11 15.21 7.29
C ASP A 661 43.89 15.64 8.11
N VAL A 662 42.89 16.28 7.50
CA VAL A 662 41.72 16.82 8.21
C VAL A 662 40.78 15.70 8.69
N PHE A 663 40.61 14.63 7.89
CA PHE A 663 39.70 13.52 8.24
C PHE A 663 40.21 12.60 9.37
N LEU A 664 41.53 12.47 9.55
CA LEU A 664 42.12 11.55 10.54
C LEU A 664 42.25 12.15 11.96
N ARG A 665 42.13 13.47 12.11
CA ARG A 665 42.26 14.13 13.43
C ARG A 665 41.03 13.90 14.31
N ASN A 666 39.83 13.93 13.73
CA ASN A 666 38.58 13.73 14.46
C ASN A 666 38.42 12.29 14.98
N ASP A 667 38.78 11.27 14.19
CA ASP A 667 38.69 9.87 14.62
C ASP A 667 39.61 9.55 15.81
N LYS A 668 40.83 10.12 15.84
CA LYS A 668 41.75 9.96 16.99
C LYS A 668 41.18 10.59 18.27
N GLN A 669 40.53 11.76 18.17
CA GLN A 669 39.86 12.40 19.32
C GLN A 669 38.62 11.61 19.77
N VAL A 670 37.76 11.17 18.85
CA VAL A 670 36.59 10.33 19.16
C VAL A 670 37.01 9.00 19.78
N HIS A 671 38.09 8.38 19.31
CA HIS A 671 38.64 7.16 19.91
C HIS A 671 39.24 7.41 21.30
N ALA A 672 39.88 8.55 21.54
CA ALA A 672 40.38 8.93 22.87
C ALA A 672 39.22 9.16 23.87
N ILE A 673 38.16 9.85 23.46
CA ILE A 673 36.94 10.08 24.27
C ILE A 673 36.23 8.75 24.56
N ARG A 674 36.09 7.85 23.58
CA ARG A 674 35.55 6.49 23.77
C ARG A 674 36.43 5.61 24.68
N LYS A 675 37.76 5.83 24.71
CA LYS A 675 38.67 5.13 25.60
C LYS A 675 38.57 5.64 27.04
N LYS A 676 38.44 6.97 27.24
CA LYS A 676 38.18 7.58 28.56
C LYS A 676 36.83 7.12 29.14
N SER A 677 35.74 7.25 28.38
CA SER A 677 34.41 6.82 28.85
C SER A 677 34.26 5.32 29.05
N ARG A 678 35.11 4.48 28.43
CA ARG A 678 35.25 3.06 28.80
C ARG A 678 35.99 2.86 30.13
N ALA A 679 37.08 3.59 30.36
CA ALA A 679 37.83 3.53 31.62
C ALA A 679 36.99 4.03 32.81
N GLU A 680 36.18 5.06 32.60
CA GLU A 680 35.26 5.62 33.60
C GLU A 680 34.15 4.66 34.04
N LYS A 681 33.82 3.66 33.20
CA LYS A 681 32.81 2.61 33.51
C LYS A 681 33.39 1.36 34.17
N LEU A 682 34.71 1.25 34.32
CA LEU A 682 35.36 0.14 35.02
C LEU A 682 35.40 0.40 36.53
N THR A 683 35.27 -0.69 37.31
CA THR A 683 35.40 -0.65 38.77
C THR A 683 36.84 -0.33 39.19
N LEU A 684 37.02 0.17 40.41
CA LEU A 684 38.31 0.67 40.89
C LEU A 684 39.40 -0.44 40.88
N GLY A 685 39.03 -1.68 41.20
CA GLY A 685 39.91 -2.85 41.12
C GLY A 685 40.33 -3.25 39.69
N GLU A 686 39.46 -3.04 38.69
CA GLU A 686 39.80 -3.31 37.28
C GLU A 686 40.74 -2.25 36.71
N ARG A 687 40.59 -0.98 37.13
CA ARG A 687 41.51 0.10 36.75
C ARG A 687 42.92 -0.14 37.28
N LEU A 688 43.06 -0.60 38.53
CA LEU A 688 44.36 -0.93 39.12
C LEU A 688 45.05 -2.10 38.40
N LYS A 689 44.30 -3.14 38.00
CA LYS A 689 44.85 -4.25 37.20
C LYS A 689 45.34 -3.81 35.81
N LEU A 690 44.60 -2.92 35.14
CA LEU A 690 45.03 -2.33 33.86
C LEU A 690 46.22 -1.37 33.98
N ALA A 691 46.36 -0.67 35.09
CA ALA A 691 47.54 0.16 35.36
C ALA A 691 48.78 -0.69 35.65
N ALA A 692 48.61 -1.83 36.35
CA ALA A 692 49.68 -2.79 36.62
C ALA A 692 50.17 -3.52 35.35
N SER A 693 49.32 -3.75 34.35
CA SER A 693 49.69 -4.42 33.08
C SER A 693 50.34 -3.50 32.03
N VAL A 694 50.69 -2.26 32.39
CA VAL A 694 51.32 -1.25 31.51
C VAL A 694 52.66 -0.75 32.09
N ARG A 695 53.17 -1.43 33.12
CA ARG A 695 54.54 -1.30 33.63
C ARG A 695 55.35 -2.56 33.31
#